data_AF-A0A7M7PNE2-F1
#
_entry.id   AF-A0A7M7PNE2-F1
#
_cell.length_a   1.000
_cell.length_b   1.000
_cell.length_c   1.000
_cell.angle_alpha   90.00
_cell.angle_beta   90.00
_cell.angle_gamma   90.00
#
_symmetry.space_group_name_H-M   'P 1'
#
loop_
_entity.id
_entity.type
_entity.pdbx_description
1 polymer ?
#
loop_
_entity_poly.entity_id
_entity_poly.type
_entity_poly.pdbx_seq_one_letter_code
_entity_poly.pdbx_strand_id
1 'polypeptide(L)'
;MTIDKVQSLSSASPPIHVHVDQETPVHVHVKKGAKKSASAIAVEEKLKASKNRFNVTLGSTGNLRPSNSARGPWVPAPGRSTKGQKFSWNGAGARLDIQPPTRDGSSSTMRMEDLRDGDNRADEQYRDYEDRIGTLMTEVGSLKTQREVERSKRAADRAKEELKLSRRVLEEQEEELLGFKEELHITEKENRHLRKSMEQIKEDADTSRLGKSLASSERDQLLKKLVETEMDAKSAAYQVDELREVVQRLREEKHMTARDSKVLSKQRHLLLDKLQDFETTNSSLRGMLRDEHKRQSRQSQATEQRDVLLKKLTEAEGVNQSLRLEVLESSRVVDSMRANLDLERTQAKSLADLHGTTETTRAHLQNQLRKREADCNRMAVQIRNVENQVEREKLEGDHLRALLLAAKEKASADKEALKRATRVQKDRASRSEDAVEKLQLQVLEAETRQAETGAQLDEWKGLNNRVTREKNQLESHNESLKRKLEELELQVRELDMSSRVNLDRVNTELHHKSTEGSNLKLENERLQISLKDAQDKLTHAHSNIDELKSSIQQYESLVADYKAQFTHTEQHVIHTMNQSRREALDVSHQLEQSQHEATRVKQETSREIGKVRGRLEQRLLELEPLPGMLRSTEQKLVDATERLLEREQKTMEQTKLITELSTKADQSGTQMENFRQKWMSADEENHALKAKFDSVQRRLLECEKQNEDFRLNLSRRDESVHEMQLSIEEQKRENSGLIRQLEQSIADSRRLEEESREKALARERNSQARILDLEAQQSRAKSELVQNRRQKEDLERKFNSQVYDLKDRLEQSHSTNRSMQNYVSFLKNSYANVFGDTSGMATSPYQPRSSAHT
;
A
#
# COMPACT_ATOMS: atom_id res chain seq x y z
N MET A 1 -36.32 -37.88 116.11
CA MET A 1 -37.19 -38.90 115.49
C MET A 1 -36.81 -39.01 114.02
N THR A 2 -36.49 -40.22 113.55
CA THR A 2 -36.76 -40.80 112.21
C THR A 2 -37.06 -39.86 111.02
N ILE A 3 -36.48 -40.01 109.82
CA ILE A 3 -35.68 -41.10 109.20
C ILE A 3 -34.80 -40.52 108.07
N ASP A 4 -33.62 -41.11 107.86
CA ASP A 4 -32.72 -40.85 106.73
C ASP A 4 -33.25 -41.34 105.37
N LYS A 5 -32.76 -40.74 104.27
CA LYS A 5 -32.37 -41.56 103.10
C LYS A 5 -31.21 -40.96 102.30
N VAL A 6 -30.06 -41.62 102.44
CA VAL A 6 -28.81 -41.38 101.71
C VAL A 6 -28.56 -42.58 100.79
N GLN A 7 -27.72 -42.38 99.75
CA GLN A 7 -27.11 -43.38 98.86
C GLN A 7 -27.99 -44.15 97.86
N SER A 8 -27.63 -44.02 96.58
CA SER A 8 -27.10 -45.16 95.83
C SER A 8 -25.89 -44.72 94.98
N LEU A 9 -24.95 -45.65 94.76
CA LEU A 9 -23.67 -45.47 94.08
C LEU A 9 -23.50 -46.55 93.01
N SER A 10 -22.52 -46.35 92.12
CA SER A 10 -22.06 -47.30 91.08
C SER A 10 -22.98 -47.46 89.85
N SER A 11 -22.49 -47.80 88.66
CA SER A 11 -21.10 -48.13 88.25
C SER A 11 -20.81 -47.61 86.82
N ALA A 12 -19.54 -47.31 86.54
CA ALA A 12 -19.04 -47.08 85.19
C ALA A 12 -17.72 -47.83 85.02
N SER A 13 -17.63 -48.70 84.02
CA SER A 13 -16.41 -49.46 83.73
C SER A 13 -15.28 -48.54 83.23
N PRO A 14 -14.00 -48.87 83.52
CA PRO A 14 -12.87 -48.14 82.95
C PRO A 14 -12.78 -48.36 81.44
N PRO A 15 -12.23 -47.39 80.67
CA PRO A 15 -12.08 -47.50 79.23
C PRO A 15 -11.02 -48.54 78.83
N ILE A 16 -11.30 -49.27 77.75
CA ILE A 16 -10.36 -50.23 77.16
C ILE A 16 -9.31 -49.44 76.37
N HIS A 17 -8.04 -49.58 76.76
CA HIS A 17 -6.90 -49.11 75.95
C HIS A 17 -6.56 -50.15 74.88
N VAL A 18 -6.40 -49.70 73.64
CA VAL A 18 -5.92 -50.50 72.50
C VAL A 18 -4.71 -49.78 71.92
N HIS A 19 -3.56 -50.46 71.88
CA HIS A 19 -2.38 -49.98 71.17
C HIS A 19 -2.41 -50.51 69.74
N VAL A 20 -2.10 -49.63 68.79
CA VAL A 20 -2.06 -49.92 67.35
C VAL A 20 -0.86 -49.18 66.75
N ASP A 21 -0.08 -49.86 65.92
CA ASP A 21 1.11 -49.28 65.29
C ASP A 21 0.76 -48.23 64.22
N GLN A 22 1.66 -47.25 64.05
CA GLN A 22 1.39 -45.95 63.42
C GLN A 22 0.87 -45.98 61.96
N GLU A 23 0.96 -47.10 61.26
CA GLU A 23 0.54 -47.21 59.85
C GLU A 23 -0.81 -47.95 59.64
N THR A 24 -1.52 -48.32 60.73
CA THR A 24 -2.80 -49.05 60.61
C THR A 24 -4.02 -48.12 60.73
N PRO A 25 -4.81 -47.89 59.66
CA PRO A 25 -6.01 -47.07 59.75
C PRO A 25 -7.15 -47.79 60.48
N VAL A 26 -7.62 -47.21 61.59
CA VAL A 26 -8.74 -47.75 62.40
C VAL A 26 -10.02 -46.94 62.13
N HIS A 27 -11.11 -47.61 61.79
CA HIS A 27 -12.44 -46.99 61.65
C HIS A 27 -13.34 -47.32 62.84
N VAL A 28 -13.84 -46.28 63.52
CA VAL A 28 -14.71 -46.40 64.71
C VAL A 28 -16.08 -45.81 64.42
N HIS A 29 -17.10 -46.66 64.28
CA HIS A 29 -18.49 -46.22 64.08
C HIS A 29 -19.19 -45.88 65.42
N VAL A 30 -19.23 -44.59 65.77
CA VAL A 30 -20.01 -44.12 66.92
C VAL A 30 -21.48 -43.93 66.53
N LYS A 31 -22.33 -44.91 66.90
CA LYS A 31 -23.78 -44.90 66.63
C LYS A 31 -24.50 -43.88 67.54
N LYS A 32 -24.80 -42.70 67.00
CA LYS A 32 -25.37 -41.56 67.75
C LYS A 32 -26.81 -41.83 68.20
N GLY A 33 -26.98 -42.30 69.44
CA GLY A 33 -28.29 -42.46 70.08
C GLY A 33 -28.94 -41.12 70.41
N ALA A 34 -30.21 -40.95 70.05
CA ALA A 34 -30.93 -39.70 70.27
C ALA A 34 -31.43 -39.56 71.72
N LYS A 35 -30.94 -38.54 72.44
CA LYS A 35 -31.58 -37.84 73.58
C LYS A 35 -30.70 -36.63 73.95
N LYS A 36 -31.10 -35.42 73.55
CA LYS A 36 -30.47 -34.15 74.01
C LYS A 36 -31.12 -33.71 75.33
N SER A 37 -30.33 -33.17 76.25
CA SER A 37 -30.82 -32.59 77.51
C SER A 37 -31.31 -31.14 77.32
N ALA A 38 -32.25 -30.72 78.17
CA ALA A 38 -32.89 -29.40 78.08
C ALA A 38 -31.93 -28.21 78.23
N SER A 39 -30.78 -28.40 78.91
CA SER A 39 -29.76 -27.37 79.09
C SER A 39 -29.05 -26.96 77.79
N ALA A 40 -28.99 -27.84 76.78
CA ALA A 40 -28.42 -27.48 75.47
C ALA A 40 -29.33 -26.55 74.66
N ILE A 41 -30.64 -26.59 74.88
CA ILE A 41 -31.64 -25.83 74.13
C ILE A 41 -31.57 -24.34 74.51
N ALA A 42 -31.42 -24.03 75.81
CA ALA A 42 -31.35 -22.66 76.31
C ALA A 42 -30.06 -21.89 75.87
N VAL A 43 -28.98 -22.60 75.57
CA VAL A 43 -27.73 -22.00 75.04
C VAL A 43 -27.88 -21.70 73.54
N GLU A 44 -28.49 -22.63 72.78
CA GLU A 44 -28.77 -22.46 71.34
C GLU A 44 -29.77 -21.32 71.07
N GLU A 45 -30.65 -21.01 72.03
CA GLU A 45 -31.61 -19.91 71.96
C GLU A 45 -30.96 -18.54 72.23
N LYS A 46 -29.97 -18.45 73.13
CA LYS A 46 -29.19 -17.21 73.37
C LYS A 46 -28.22 -16.89 72.22
N LEU A 47 -27.59 -17.89 71.60
CA LEU A 47 -26.70 -17.68 70.45
C LEU A 47 -27.44 -17.09 69.23
N LYS A 48 -28.73 -17.39 69.06
CA LYS A 48 -29.57 -16.79 68.00
C LYS A 48 -29.94 -15.33 68.26
N ALA A 49 -29.88 -14.86 69.51
CA ALA A 49 -30.21 -13.48 69.88
C ALA A 49 -29.04 -12.47 69.67
N SER A 50 -27.79 -12.94 69.57
CA SER A 50 -26.61 -12.06 69.49
C SER A 50 -26.27 -11.58 68.08
N LYS A 51 -26.67 -12.31 67.02
CA LYS A 51 -26.35 -11.97 65.62
C LYS A 51 -27.15 -10.79 65.02
N ASN A 52 -27.94 -10.07 65.81
CA ASN A 52 -28.95 -9.12 65.32
C ASN A 52 -28.79 -7.67 65.85
N ARG A 53 -27.56 -7.13 65.89
CA ARG A 53 -27.32 -5.75 66.34
C ARG A 53 -26.34 -4.86 65.55
N PHE A 54 -25.91 -5.26 64.34
CA PHE A 54 -25.19 -4.36 63.41
C PHE A 54 -25.61 -4.57 61.94
N ASN A 55 -26.76 -3.99 61.58
CA ASN A 55 -26.95 -3.13 60.39
C ASN A 55 -28.45 -2.93 60.11
N VAL A 56 -28.95 -1.71 60.37
CA VAL A 56 -30.28 -1.26 59.90
C VAL A 56 -30.14 0.12 59.26
N THR A 57 -29.93 0.09 57.95
CA THR A 57 -30.42 1.01 56.90
C THR A 57 -30.35 0.17 55.60
N LEU A 58 -31.38 0.01 54.76
CA LEU A 58 -32.72 0.62 54.67
C LEU A 58 -33.63 -0.30 53.80
N GLY A 59 -34.94 -0.46 54.14
CA GLY A 59 -36.00 -1.00 53.27
C GLY A 59 -36.12 -2.54 53.17
N SER A 60 -37.12 -3.20 53.78
CA SER A 60 -38.52 -3.41 53.27
C SER A 60 -38.58 -4.36 52.06
N THR A 61 -39.28 -5.50 52.03
CA THR A 61 -40.42 -6.04 52.85
C THR A 61 -40.63 -7.54 52.56
N GLY A 62 -41.26 -8.30 53.48
CA GLY A 62 -42.07 -9.49 53.11
C GLY A 62 -41.70 -10.84 53.75
N ASN A 63 -42.53 -11.32 54.67
CA ASN A 63 -42.49 -12.68 55.24
C ASN A 63 -42.88 -13.76 54.21
N LEU A 64 -42.37 -15.00 54.39
CA LEU A 64 -43.16 -16.23 54.66
C LEU A 64 -42.26 -17.49 54.74
N ARG A 65 -42.67 -18.49 55.53
CA ARG A 65 -42.01 -19.80 55.76
C ARG A 65 -43.11 -20.78 56.28
N PRO A 66 -42.91 -22.11 56.34
CA PRO A 66 -42.16 -23.07 55.50
C PRO A 66 -43.08 -24.18 54.91
N SER A 67 -42.59 -25.04 53.99
CA SER A 67 -43.06 -26.45 53.90
C SER A 67 -42.05 -27.37 53.18
N ASN A 68 -42.27 -28.69 53.29
CA ASN A 68 -41.34 -29.78 52.99
C ASN A 68 -41.45 -30.40 51.58
N SER A 69 -40.31 -30.91 51.13
CA SER A 69 -40.09 -32.18 50.40
C SER A 69 -40.85 -32.56 49.10
N ALA A 70 -40.02 -32.94 48.11
CA ALA A 70 -40.12 -34.13 47.25
C ALA A 70 -40.64 -33.99 45.80
N ARG A 71 -39.86 -34.62 44.90
CA ARG A 71 -40.08 -34.98 43.48
C ARG A 71 -40.06 -33.83 42.45
N GLY A 72 -39.09 -33.91 41.52
CA GLY A 72 -39.09 -33.17 40.24
C GLY A 72 -40.04 -33.82 39.21
N PRO A 73 -40.18 -33.23 38.00
CA PRO A 73 -39.16 -33.43 36.96
C PRO A 73 -38.88 -32.24 35.98
N TRP A 74 -37.76 -32.36 35.27
CA TRP A 74 -37.25 -31.81 33.98
C TRP A 74 -37.97 -30.67 33.17
N VAL A 75 -37.16 -29.96 32.34
CA VAL A 75 -37.48 -29.01 31.21
C VAL A 75 -37.83 -27.53 31.58
N PRO A 76 -37.41 -26.49 30.80
CA PRO A 76 -36.19 -26.24 30.03
C PRO A 76 -35.46 -24.93 30.45
N ALA A 77 -34.35 -24.58 29.81
CA ALA A 77 -33.71 -23.26 29.97
C ALA A 77 -34.53 -22.13 29.30
N PRO A 78 -34.76 -20.98 29.96
CA PRO A 78 -35.53 -19.87 29.39
C PRO A 78 -34.66 -19.00 28.47
N GLY A 79 -35.11 -18.79 27.24
CA GLY A 79 -34.51 -17.79 26.35
C GLY A 79 -34.83 -16.37 26.80
N ARG A 80 -33.86 -15.46 26.69
CA ARG A 80 -34.13 -14.01 26.68
C ARG A 80 -33.46 -13.34 25.50
N SER A 81 -34.31 -12.75 24.67
CA SER A 81 -33.98 -11.80 23.61
C SER A 81 -33.19 -10.61 24.18
N THR A 82 -32.11 -10.22 23.51
CA THR A 82 -31.69 -8.82 23.39
C THR A 82 -31.48 -8.51 21.92
N LYS A 83 -32.15 -7.47 21.41
CA LYS A 83 -31.98 -6.96 20.05
C LYS A 83 -30.89 -5.89 20.04
N GLY A 84 -30.00 -5.95 19.05
CA GLY A 84 -29.45 -4.74 18.42
C GLY A 84 -28.08 -4.24 18.88
N GLN A 85 -27.02 -4.81 18.31
CA GLN A 85 -25.86 -4.07 17.79
C GLN A 85 -25.16 -4.93 16.72
N LYS A 86 -24.54 -4.30 15.72
CA LYS A 86 -24.08 -4.98 14.49
C LYS A 86 -22.68 -5.58 14.69
N PHE A 87 -22.54 -6.89 14.51
CA PHE A 87 -21.23 -7.52 14.25
C PHE A 87 -21.04 -7.73 12.75
N SER A 88 -20.11 -7.01 12.14
CA SER A 88 -19.65 -7.24 10.77
C SER A 88 -18.66 -8.40 10.74
N TRP A 89 -19.07 -9.53 10.15
CA TRP A 89 -18.15 -10.61 9.79
C TRP A 89 -17.37 -10.24 8.52
N ASN A 90 -16.22 -9.59 8.68
CA ASN A 90 -15.18 -9.57 7.65
C ASN A 90 -14.19 -10.72 7.91
N GLY A 91 -14.62 -11.93 7.57
CA GLY A 91 -13.75 -13.09 7.39
C GLY A 91 -13.86 -13.55 5.94
N ALA A 92 -12.81 -13.32 5.16
CA ALA A 92 -12.85 -13.56 3.71
C ALA A 92 -12.74 -15.05 3.35
N GLY A 93 -13.52 -15.48 2.36
CA GLY A 93 -13.11 -16.55 1.43
C GLY A 93 -13.31 -18.01 1.86
N ALA A 94 -14.56 -18.49 1.90
CA ALA A 94 -14.87 -19.92 1.76
C ALA A 94 -16.29 -20.14 1.18
N ARG A 95 -16.52 -19.66 -0.06
CA ARG A 95 -17.76 -19.93 -0.79
C ARG A 95 -17.62 -21.27 -1.54
N LEU A 96 -18.35 -22.29 -1.07
CA LEU A 96 -18.55 -23.54 -1.81
C LEU A 96 -19.55 -23.31 -2.95
N ASP A 97 -19.07 -22.86 -4.11
CA ASP A 97 -19.85 -22.94 -5.34
C ASP A 97 -19.81 -24.38 -5.87
N ILE A 98 -20.95 -25.07 -5.76
CA ILE A 98 -21.17 -26.35 -6.43
C ILE A 98 -21.56 -26.05 -7.88
N GLN A 99 -20.59 -26.14 -8.80
CA GLN A 99 -20.88 -26.21 -10.24
C GLN A 99 -20.94 -27.67 -10.69
N PRO A 100 -22.00 -28.09 -11.41
CA PRO A 100 -22.06 -29.41 -12.04
C PRO A 100 -21.15 -29.44 -13.27
N PRO A 101 -20.44 -30.55 -13.56
CA PRO A 101 -19.64 -30.65 -14.77
C PRO A 101 -20.56 -30.73 -15.99
N THR A 102 -20.53 -29.68 -16.82
CA THR A 102 -21.12 -29.71 -18.16
C THR A 102 -20.35 -30.67 -19.06
N ARG A 103 -21.11 -31.37 -19.90
CA ARG A 103 -20.64 -32.30 -20.91
C ARG A 103 -20.10 -31.54 -22.13
N ASP A 104 -19.34 -32.25 -22.97
CA ASP A 104 -18.72 -31.83 -24.24
C ASP A 104 -17.40 -31.02 -24.10
N GLY A 105 -16.29 -31.40 -24.76
CA GLY A 105 -16.03 -32.65 -25.48
C GLY A 105 -14.81 -32.60 -26.40
N SER A 106 -14.00 -33.66 -26.43
CA SER A 106 -13.25 -34.08 -27.61
C SER A 106 -12.80 -35.53 -27.47
N SER A 107 -13.05 -36.32 -28.51
CA SER A 107 -12.65 -37.72 -28.58
C SER A 107 -11.13 -37.83 -28.74
N SER A 108 -10.49 -38.75 -28.00
CA SER A 108 -9.25 -39.37 -28.44
C SER A 108 -9.31 -40.87 -28.18
N THR A 109 -9.33 -41.60 -29.28
CA THR A 109 -9.38 -43.05 -29.38
C THR A 109 -8.23 -43.68 -28.60
N MET A 110 -8.53 -44.58 -27.65
CA MET A 110 -7.50 -45.44 -27.03
C MET A 110 -6.73 -46.17 -28.14
N ARG A 111 -5.40 -46.00 -28.16
CA ARG A 111 -4.51 -46.75 -29.04
C ARG A 111 -3.87 -47.88 -28.26
N MET A 112 -3.58 -48.98 -28.94
CA MET A 112 -2.96 -50.20 -28.36
C MET A 112 -1.51 -50.00 -27.85
N GLU A 113 -1.04 -48.76 -27.80
CA GLU A 113 0.30 -48.36 -27.36
C GLU A 113 0.32 -47.97 -25.88
N ASP A 114 -0.83 -47.60 -25.28
CA ASP A 114 -0.97 -47.27 -23.84
C ASP A 114 -0.92 -48.51 -22.92
N LEU A 115 -0.73 -49.71 -23.47
CA LEU A 115 -0.74 -50.99 -22.75
C LEU A 115 0.66 -51.59 -22.49
N ARG A 116 1.74 -50.78 -22.55
CA ARG A 116 3.12 -51.25 -22.30
C ARG A 116 3.75 -50.83 -20.97
N ASP A 117 3.18 -49.87 -20.26
CA ASP A 117 3.67 -49.38 -18.95
C ASP A 117 2.63 -49.55 -17.83
N GLY A 118 1.88 -50.66 -17.84
CA GLY A 118 0.76 -50.91 -16.93
C GLY A 118 1.15 -51.22 -15.48
N ASP A 119 2.29 -51.88 -15.25
CA ASP A 119 2.60 -52.45 -13.93
C ASP A 119 3.24 -51.43 -12.96
N ASN A 120 4.13 -50.54 -13.42
CA ASN A 120 4.80 -49.57 -12.55
C ASN A 120 3.84 -48.51 -11.97
N ARG A 121 2.76 -48.17 -12.68
CA ARG A 121 1.82 -47.12 -12.27
C ARG A 121 0.86 -47.55 -11.17
N ALA A 122 0.61 -48.86 -11.04
CA ALA A 122 -0.16 -49.41 -9.95
C ALA A 122 0.65 -49.39 -8.64
N ASP A 123 1.91 -49.81 -8.68
CA ASP A 123 2.80 -49.85 -7.52
C ASP A 123 3.06 -48.45 -6.91
N GLU A 124 3.18 -47.41 -7.73
CA GLU A 124 3.26 -46.03 -7.25
C GLU A 124 1.98 -45.61 -6.51
N GLN A 125 0.80 -45.94 -7.05
CA GLN A 125 -0.47 -45.68 -6.38
C GLN A 125 -0.64 -46.48 -5.08
N TYR A 126 -0.20 -47.73 -5.04
CA TYR A 126 -0.22 -48.52 -3.80
C TYR A 126 0.66 -47.91 -2.71
N ARG A 127 1.86 -47.42 -3.05
CA ARG A 127 2.72 -46.69 -2.07
C ARG A 127 2.08 -45.38 -1.62
N ASP A 128 1.51 -44.59 -2.53
CA ASP A 128 0.78 -43.37 -2.17
C ASP A 128 -0.38 -43.67 -1.20
N TYR A 129 -1.09 -44.79 -1.38
CA TYR A 129 -2.12 -45.24 -0.43
C TYR A 129 -1.52 -45.72 0.91
N GLU A 130 -0.42 -46.46 0.91
CA GLU A 130 0.26 -46.91 2.13
C GLU A 130 0.82 -45.74 2.95
N ASP A 131 1.47 -44.77 2.33
CA ASP A 131 1.95 -43.54 2.97
C ASP A 131 0.79 -42.68 3.49
N ARG A 132 -0.33 -42.63 2.75
CA ARG A 132 -1.55 -41.97 3.22
C ARG A 132 -2.16 -42.67 4.43
N ILE A 133 -2.19 -44.00 4.44
CA ILE A 133 -2.66 -44.81 5.58
C ILE A 133 -1.73 -44.62 6.77
N GLY A 134 -0.41 -44.64 6.59
CA GLY A 134 0.58 -44.40 7.65
C GLY A 134 0.43 -43.01 8.27
N THR A 135 0.24 -41.98 7.43
CA THR A 135 -0.03 -40.61 7.87
C THR A 135 -1.34 -40.53 8.68
N LEU A 136 -2.44 -41.10 8.17
CA LEU A 136 -3.73 -41.10 8.84
C LEU A 136 -3.72 -41.90 10.16
N MET A 137 -3.00 -43.03 10.22
CA MET A 137 -2.84 -43.81 11.45
C MET A 137 -2.05 -43.04 12.51
N THR A 138 -1.04 -42.28 12.09
CA THR A 138 -0.26 -41.40 12.98
C THR A 138 -1.10 -40.23 13.48
N GLU A 139 -1.91 -39.63 12.61
CA GLU A 139 -2.87 -38.56 12.97
C GLU A 139 -3.95 -39.07 13.93
N VAL A 140 -4.56 -40.24 13.67
CA VAL A 140 -5.53 -40.88 14.56
C VAL A 140 -4.92 -41.25 15.91
N GLY A 141 -3.67 -41.73 15.95
CA GLY A 141 -2.93 -41.95 17.19
C GLY A 141 -2.70 -40.67 17.99
N SER A 142 -2.35 -39.58 17.29
CA SER A 142 -2.16 -38.24 17.89
C SER A 142 -3.47 -37.66 18.41
N LEU A 143 -4.56 -37.77 17.65
CA LEU A 143 -5.89 -37.33 18.07
C LEU A 143 -6.45 -38.16 19.23
N LYS A 144 -6.17 -39.47 19.28
CA LYS A 144 -6.57 -40.35 20.38
C LYS A 144 -5.84 -39.98 21.67
N THR A 145 -4.52 -39.82 21.62
CA THR A 145 -3.72 -39.39 22.77
C THR A 145 -4.10 -37.98 23.23
N GLN A 146 -4.32 -37.03 22.31
CA GLN A 146 -4.85 -35.70 22.63
C GLN A 146 -6.21 -35.76 23.33
N ARG A 147 -7.13 -36.62 22.87
CA ARG A 147 -8.46 -36.82 23.49
C ARG A 147 -8.39 -37.48 24.87
N GLU A 148 -7.44 -38.38 25.09
CA GLU A 148 -7.17 -39.00 26.38
C GLU A 148 -6.55 -37.99 27.37
N VAL A 149 -5.61 -37.16 26.93
CA VAL A 149 -5.06 -36.03 27.70
C VAL A 149 -6.15 -35.02 28.07
N GLU A 150 -7.04 -34.67 27.13
CA GLU A 150 -8.20 -33.82 27.40
C GLU A 150 -9.16 -34.40 28.44
N ARG A 151 -9.42 -35.71 28.39
CA ARG A 151 -10.26 -36.41 29.38
C ARG A 151 -9.60 -36.43 30.76
N SER A 152 -8.29 -36.72 30.81
CA SER A 152 -7.49 -36.67 32.03
C SER A 152 -7.50 -35.27 32.64
N LYS A 153 -7.28 -34.22 31.84
CA LYS A 153 -7.35 -32.82 32.27
C LYS A 153 -8.73 -32.47 32.85
N ARG A 154 -9.82 -32.79 32.14
CA ARG A 154 -11.20 -32.59 32.64
C ARG A 154 -11.55 -33.44 33.87
N ALA A 155 -10.81 -34.52 34.17
CA ALA A 155 -10.97 -35.28 35.40
C ALA A 155 -10.16 -34.65 36.56
N ALA A 156 -8.91 -34.28 36.30
CA ALA A 156 -8.04 -33.58 37.24
C ALA A 156 -8.64 -32.23 37.68
N ASP A 157 -9.24 -31.47 36.76
CA ASP A 157 -9.86 -30.18 37.09
C ASP A 157 -11.14 -30.37 37.95
N ARG A 158 -11.89 -31.47 37.78
CA ARG A 158 -13.00 -31.83 38.68
C ARG A 158 -12.50 -32.23 40.06
N ALA A 159 -11.48 -33.09 40.14
CA ALA A 159 -10.86 -33.49 41.41
C ALA A 159 -10.28 -32.29 42.18
N LYS A 160 -9.73 -31.28 41.49
CA LYS A 160 -9.27 -30.03 42.10
C LYS A 160 -10.41 -29.22 42.72
N GLU A 161 -11.54 -29.05 42.02
CA GLU A 161 -12.68 -28.31 42.58
C GLU A 161 -13.35 -29.09 43.73
N GLU A 162 -13.45 -30.42 43.65
CA GLU A 162 -13.91 -31.26 44.77
C GLU A 162 -13.00 -31.12 46.00
N LEU A 163 -11.67 -31.16 45.81
CA LEU A 163 -10.70 -30.97 46.89
C LEU A 163 -10.72 -29.55 47.46
N LYS A 164 -11.00 -28.53 46.63
CA LYS A 164 -11.16 -27.13 47.04
C LYS A 164 -12.48 -26.85 47.76
N LEU A 165 -13.53 -27.63 47.50
CA LEU A 165 -14.76 -27.63 48.29
C LEU A 165 -14.55 -28.34 49.63
N SER A 166 -13.93 -29.52 49.62
CA SER A 166 -13.61 -30.25 50.86
C SER A 166 -12.67 -29.47 51.78
N ARG A 167 -11.70 -28.73 51.22
CA ARG A 167 -10.81 -27.85 51.98
C ARG A 167 -11.59 -26.73 52.69
N ARG A 168 -12.48 -26.03 51.98
CA ARG A 168 -13.31 -24.96 52.57
C ARG A 168 -14.19 -25.45 53.71
N VAL A 169 -14.81 -26.63 53.57
CA VAL A 169 -15.65 -27.22 54.64
C VAL A 169 -14.81 -27.59 55.89
N LEU A 170 -13.54 -27.99 55.71
CA LEU A 170 -12.64 -28.23 56.83
C LEU A 170 -12.19 -26.91 57.49
N GLU A 171 -11.84 -25.89 56.68
CA GLU A 171 -11.50 -24.55 57.17
C GLU A 171 -12.66 -23.94 57.98
N GLU A 172 -13.90 -24.03 57.47
CA GLU A 172 -15.12 -23.60 58.19
C GLU A 172 -15.31 -24.36 59.53
N GLN A 173 -15.05 -25.67 59.58
CA GLN A 173 -15.14 -26.46 60.82
C GLN A 173 -14.02 -26.15 61.82
N GLU A 174 -12.82 -25.85 61.35
CA GLU A 174 -11.70 -25.41 62.19
C GLU A 174 -11.98 -24.03 62.80
N GLU A 175 -12.55 -23.10 62.03
CA GLU A 175 -13.01 -21.79 62.53
C GLU A 175 -14.10 -21.92 63.59
N GLU A 176 -15.12 -22.77 63.38
CA GLU A 176 -16.16 -23.03 64.39
C GLU A 176 -15.58 -23.62 65.70
N LEU A 177 -14.65 -24.57 65.59
CA LEU A 177 -13.99 -25.17 66.76
C LEU A 177 -13.10 -24.18 67.52
N LEU A 178 -12.42 -23.27 66.81
CA LEU A 178 -11.67 -22.18 67.43
C LEU A 178 -12.61 -21.21 68.17
N GLY A 179 -13.75 -20.84 67.56
CA GLY A 179 -14.77 -20.04 68.21
C GLY A 179 -15.28 -20.64 69.52
N PHE A 180 -15.67 -21.93 69.52
CA PHE A 180 -16.11 -22.60 70.75
C PHE A 180 -15.02 -22.70 71.82
N LYS A 181 -13.76 -22.88 71.42
CA LYS A 181 -12.62 -22.93 72.35
C LYS A 181 -12.41 -21.57 73.03
N GLU A 182 -12.57 -20.47 72.30
CA GLU A 182 -12.43 -19.12 72.83
C GLU A 182 -13.60 -18.72 73.74
N GLU A 183 -14.85 -19.03 73.36
CA GLU A 183 -16.03 -18.87 74.22
C GLU A 183 -15.90 -19.64 75.55
N LEU A 184 -15.41 -20.90 75.50
CA LEU A 184 -15.16 -21.69 76.70
C LEU A 184 -14.06 -21.06 77.58
N HIS A 185 -12.98 -20.55 76.98
CA HIS A 185 -11.90 -19.91 77.72
C HIS A 185 -12.36 -18.62 78.43
N ILE A 186 -13.19 -17.81 77.77
CA ILE A 186 -13.79 -16.60 78.34
C ILE A 186 -14.70 -16.95 79.53
N THR A 187 -15.64 -17.88 79.34
CA THR A 187 -16.61 -18.26 80.40
C THR A 187 -15.96 -18.93 81.62
N GLU A 188 -14.88 -19.68 81.44
CA GLU A 188 -14.07 -20.18 82.56
C GLU A 188 -13.34 -19.04 83.30
N LYS A 189 -12.77 -18.08 82.57
CA LYS A 189 -12.03 -16.94 83.14
C LYS A 189 -12.96 -16.07 83.99
N GLU A 190 -14.18 -15.82 83.53
CA GLU A 190 -15.24 -15.13 84.27
C GLU A 190 -15.64 -15.91 85.54
N ASN A 191 -15.87 -17.22 85.45
CA ASN A 191 -16.18 -18.07 86.61
C ASN A 191 -15.07 -18.02 87.68
N ARG A 192 -13.80 -18.07 87.26
CA ARG A 192 -12.65 -17.92 88.17
C ARG A 192 -12.61 -16.55 88.84
N HIS A 193 -13.01 -15.49 88.14
CA HIS A 193 -13.07 -14.13 88.68
C HIS A 193 -14.20 -13.97 89.71
N LEU A 194 -15.40 -14.46 89.40
CA LEU A 194 -16.57 -14.39 90.27
C LEU A 194 -16.36 -15.14 91.59
N ARG A 195 -15.73 -16.32 91.56
CA ARG A 195 -15.41 -17.08 92.78
C ARG A 195 -14.47 -16.30 93.71
N LYS A 196 -13.40 -15.71 93.17
CA LYS A 196 -12.44 -14.91 93.96
C LYS A 196 -13.09 -13.66 94.57
N SER A 197 -13.92 -12.96 93.79
CA SER A 197 -14.66 -11.79 94.29
C SER A 197 -15.62 -12.15 95.43
N MET A 198 -16.34 -13.28 95.31
CA MET A 198 -17.22 -13.81 96.36
C MET A 198 -16.49 -14.17 97.66
N GLU A 199 -15.29 -14.74 97.55
CA GLU A 199 -14.46 -15.14 98.69
C GLU A 199 -13.93 -13.91 99.44
N GLN A 200 -13.41 -12.92 98.71
CA GLN A 200 -12.85 -11.69 99.28
C GLN A 200 -13.91 -10.81 99.97
N ILE A 201 -15.12 -10.69 99.40
CA ILE A 201 -16.25 -10.00 100.05
C ILE A 201 -16.65 -10.65 101.39
N LYS A 202 -16.47 -11.96 101.52
CA LYS A 202 -16.76 -12.69 102.76
C LYS A 202 -15.72 -12.40 103.84
N GLU A 203 -14.44 -12.42 103.49
CA GLU A 203 -13.33 -12.11 104.40
C GLU A 203 -13.40 -10.66 104.93
N ASP A 204 -13.72 -9.70 104.05
CA ASP A 204 -13.93 -8.29 104.44
C ASP A 204 -15.14 -8.13 105.39
N ALA A 205 -16.21 -8.91 105.20
CA ALA A 205 -17.38 -8.88 106.07
C ALA A 205 -17.10 -9.47 107.46
N ASP A 206 -16.34 -10.56 107.55
CA ASP A 206 -16.01 -11.22 108.81
C ASP A 206 -15.01 -10.41 109.64
N THR A 207 -13.98 -9.84 109.00
CA THR A 207 -13.01 -8.92 109.65
C THR A 207 -13.69 -7.65 110.18
N SER A 208 -14.62 -7.05 109.42
CA SER A 208 -15.40 -5.88 109.86
C SER A 208 -16.27 -6.16 111.10
N ARG A 209 -16.86 -7.37 111.20
CA ARG A 209 -17.64 -7.79 112.38
C ARG A 209 -16.77 -7.95 113.62
N LEU A 210 -15.63 -8.62 113.48
CA LEU A 210 -14.67 -8.82 114.58
C LEU A 210 -14.17 -7.49 115.15
N GLY A 211 -13.77 -6.55 114.27
CA GLY A 211 -13.31 -5.22 114.69
C GLY A 211 -14.36 -4.41 115.44
N LYS A 212 -15.63 -4.45 115.02
CA LYS A 212 -16.74 -3.76 115.70
C LYS A 212 -17.06 -4.37 117.08
N SER A 213 -16.94 -5.69 117.21
CA SER A 213 -17.18 -6.39 118.49
C SER A 213 -16.13 -6.02 119.54
N LEU A 214 -14.85 -6.08 119.18
CA LEU A 214 -13.73 -5.70 120.05
C LEU A 214 -13.85 -4.24 120.52
N ALA A 215 -14.04 -3.30 119.59
CA ALA A 215 -14.20 -1.88 119.91
C ALA A 215 -15.42 -1.58 120.79
N SER A 216 -16.46 -2.43 120.79
CA SER A 216 -17.56 -2.30 121.76
C SER A 216 -17.14 -2.77 123.15
N SER A 217 -16.54 -3.95 123.25
CA SER A 217 -16.13 -4.51 124.54
C SER A 217 -15.13 -3.61 125.28
N GLU A 218 -14.16 -3.04 124.56
CA GLU A 218 -13.15 -2.13 125.14
C GLU A 218 -13.79 -0.83 125.67
N ARG A 219 -14.73 -0.24 124.92
CA ARG A 219 -15.49 0.93 125.37
C ARG A 219 -16.32 0.64 126.62
N ASP A 220 -16.95 -0.53 126.68
CA ASP A 220 -17.78 -0.95 127.83
C ASP A 220 -16.91 -1.20 129.08
N GLN A 221 -15.69 -1.72 128.91
CA GLN A 221 -14.70 -1.87 130.00
C GLN A 221 -14.20 -0.51 130.52
N LEU A 222 -13.89 0.43 129.63
CA LEU A 222 -13.46 1.79 130.02
C LEU A 222 -14.58 2.52 130.78
N LEU A 223 -15.81 2.43 130.30
CA LEU A 223 -16.99 3.00 130.95
C LEU A 223 -17.23 2.38 132.33
N LYS A 224 -17.12 1.05 132.45
CA LYS A 224 -17.23 0.34 133.73
C LYS A 224 -16.17 0.81 134.73
N LYS A 225 -14.92 0.96 134.32
CA LYS A 225 -13.86 1.46 135.23
C LYS A 225 -14.08 2.92 135.62
N LEU A 226 -14.58 3.76 134.71
CA LEU A 226 -14.96 5.14 135.04
C LEU A 226 -16.01 5.16 136.17
N VAL A 227 -17.05 4.34 136.06
CA VAL A 227 -18.08 4.21 137.12
C VAL A 227 -17.47 3.67 138.43
N GLU A 228 -16.61 2.65 138.39
CA GLU A 228 -15.90 2.15 139.58
C GLU A 228 -15.09 3.29 140.26
N THR A 229 -14.32 4.08 139.51
CA THR A 229 -13.58 5.22 140.08
C THR A 229 -14.48 6.30 140.67
N GLU A 230 -15.65 6.52 140.07
CA GLU A 230 -16.62 7.50 140.58
C GLU A 230 -17.28 7.01 141.87
N MET A 231 -17.53 5.71 141.98
CA MET A 231 -18.03 5.07 143.21
C MET A 231 -16.99 5.12 144.33
N ASP A 232 -15.74 4.79 144.05
CA ASP A 232 -14.65 4.85 145.04
C ASP A 232 -14.38 6.29 145.47
N ALA A 233 -14.39 7.25 144.54
CA ALA A 233 -14.30 8.68 144.84
C ALA A 233 -15.43 9.14 145.77
N LYS A 234 -16.67 8.73 145.50
CA LYS A 234 -17.84 9.02 146.34
C LYS A 234 -17.72 8.37 147.72
N SER A 235 -17.22 7.14 147.80
CA SER A 235 -16.98 6.46 149.08
C SER A 235 -15.88 7.13 149.89
N ALA A 236 -14.80 7.60 149.25
CA ALA A 236 -13.74 8.35 149.91
C ALA A 236 -14.23 9.72 150.38
N ALA A 237 -14.99 10.45 149.55
CA ALA A 237 -15.61 11.73 149.92
C ALA A 237 -16.57 11.58 151.11
N TYR A 238 -17.43 10.56 151.10
CA TYR A 238 -18.31 10.25 152.23
C TYR A 238 -17.51 10.00 153.53
N GLN A 239 -16.38 9.27 153.44
CA GLN A 239 -15.54 9.02 154.61
C GLN A 239 -14.78 10.27 155.08
N VAL A 240 -14.46 11.21 154.18
CA VAL A 240 -13.94 12.54 154.56
C VAL A 240 -15.00 13.30 155.36
N ASP A 241 -16.25 13.31 154.90
CA ASP A 241 -17.36 13.99 155.58
C ASP A 241 -17.66 13.35 156.95
N GLU A 242 -17.70 12.02 157.05
CA GLU A 242 -17.92 11.32 158.33
C GLU A 242 -16.77 11.56 159.33
N LEU A 243 -15.51 11.52 158.86
CA LEU A 243 -14.35 11.89 159.69
C LEU A 243 -14.43 13.37 160.13
N ARG A 244 -14.90 14.26 159.25
CA ARG A 244 -15.08 15.70 159.53
C ARG A 244 -16.14 15.93 160.60
N GLU A 245 -17.26 15.20 160.58
CA GLU A 245 -18.28 15.24 161.63
C GLU A 245 -17.78 14.67 162.96
N VAL A 246 -16.99 13.58 162.94
CA VAL A 246 -16.36 13.04 164.15
C VAL A 246 -15.38 14.05 164.75
N VAL A 247 -14.51 14.66 163.93
CA VAL A 247 -13.59 15.72 164.38
C VAL A 247 -14.34 16.94 164.91
N GLN A 248 -15.45 17.34 164.28
CA GLN A 248 -16.27 18.48 164.72
C GLN A 248 -16.91 18.22 166.10
N ARG A 249 -17.52 17.05 166.32
CA ARG A 249 -18.07 16.65 167.63
C ARG A 249 -17.00 16.64 168.73
N LEU A 250 -15.84 16.04 168.44
CA LEU A 250 -14.72 15.99 169.40
C LEU A 250 -14.11 17.36 169.72
N ARG A 251 -14.26 18.33 168.82
CA ARG A 251 -13.87 19.73 169.04
C ARG A 251 -14.84 20.46 169.99
N GLU A 252 -16.11 20.06 170.01
CA GLU A 252 -17.16 20.66 170.84
C GLU A 252 -17.13 20.15 172.29
N GLU A 253 -16.81 18.87 172.50
CA GLU A 253 -16.81 18.21 173.83
C GLU A 253 -15.60 18.55 174.72
N LYS A 254 -14.57 19.21 174.19
CA LYS A 254 -13.35 19.74 174.89
C LYS A 254 -12.49 18.74 175.68
N HIS A 255 -12.88 17.48 175.84
CA HIS A 255 -12.15 16.47 176.61
C HIS A 255 -12.08 15.14 175.83
N MET A 256 -10.90 14.76 175.35
CA MET A 256 -10.73 13.52 174.56
C MET A 256 -10.67 12.28 175.45
N THR A 257 -11.59 11.33 175.30
CA THR A 257 -11.49 10.02 175.99
C THR A 257 -10.69 9.01 175.17
N ALA A 258 -10.24 7.94 175.84
CA ALA A 258 -9.58 6.81 175.18
C ALA A 258 -10.49 6.04 174.19
N ARG A 259 -11.82 6.20 174.30
CA ARG A 259 -12.79 5.67 173.32
C ARG A 259 -12.78 6.51 172.05
N ASP A 260 -12.74 7.83 172.20
CA ASP A 260 -12.79 8.79 171.08
C ASP A 260 -11.51 8.74 170.26
N SER A 261 -10.36 8.61 170.91
CA SER A 261 -9.09 8.34 170.24
C SER A 261 -9.14 7.07 169.39
N LYS A 262 -9.82 6.00 169.86
CA LYS A 262 -10.03 4.77 169.09
C LYS A 262 -11.04 4.95 167.93
N VAL A 263 -12.11 5.72 168.12
CA VAL A 263 -13.08 6.03 167.04
C VAL A 263 -12.43 6.87 165.95
N LEU A 264 -11.74 7.94 166.32
CA LEU A 264 -10.99 8.81 165.40
C LEU A 264 -9.89 8.03 164.67
N SER A 265 -9.17 7.15 165.37
CA SER A 265 -8.18 6.27 164.75
C SER A 265 -8.83 5.31 163.72
N LYS A 266 -9.96 4.66 164.06
CA LYS A 266 -10.70 3.81 163.11
C LYS A 266 -11.18 4.58 161.88
N GLN A 267 -11.77 5.77 162.08
CA GLN A 267 -12.24 6.64 161.00
C GLN A 267 -11.08 7.11 160.11
N ARG A 268 -9.92 7.42 160.69
CA ARG A 268 -8.69 7.71 159.95
C ARG A 268 -8.20 6.52 159.10
N HIS A 269 -8.21 5.30 159.65
CA HIS A 269 -7.81 4.11 158.88
C HIS A 269 -8.80 3.85 157.73
N LEU A 270 -10.10 3.91 157.99
CA LEU A 270 -11.13 3.70 156.97
C LEU A 270 -11.06 4.75 155.85
N LEU A 271 -10.75 6.02 156.17
CA LEU A 271 -10.48 7.04 155.15
C LEU A 271 -9.22 6.74 154.34
N LEU A 272 -8.14 6.26 154.97
CA LEU A 272 -6.92 5.87 154.23
C LEU A 272 -7.19 4.69 153.30
N ASP A 273 -7.94 3.68 153.76
CA ASP A 273 -8.37 2.55 152.93
C ASP A 273 -9.22 3.04 151.73
N LYS A 274 -10.16 3.96 151.94
CA LYS A 274 -10.99 4.53 150.84
C LYS A 274 -10.26 5.45 149.90
N LEU A 275 -9.27 6.20 150.38
CA LEU A 275 -8.38 6.96 149.50
C LEU A 275 -7.48 6.02 148.69
N GLN A 276 -7.00 4.92 149.28
CA GLN A 276 -6.22 3.90 148.58
C GLN A 276 -7.06 3.17 147.52
N ASP A 277 -8.30 2.78 147.83
CA ASP A 277 -9.27 2.23 146.85
C ASP A 277 -9.38 3.19 145.65
N PHE A 278 -9.70 4.46 145.89
CA PHE A 278 -9.83 5.48 144.84
C PHE A 278 -8.51 5.73 144.08
N GLU A 279 -7.36 5.81 144.74
CA GLU A 279 -6.07 6.01 144.07
C GLU A 279 -5.73 4.84 143.14
N THR A 280 -5.98 3.60 143.56
CA THR A 280 -5.73 2.43 142.72
C THR A 280 -6.65 2.38 141.50
N THR A 281 -7.95 2.65 141.67
CA THR A 281 -8.89 2.63 140.53
C THR A 281 -8.69 3.82 139.60
N ASN A 282 -8.40 5.02 140.13
CA ASN A 282 -8.08 6.22 139.33
C ASN A 282 -6.76 6.05 138.56
N SER A 283 -5.74 5.46 139.19
CA SER A 283 -4.48 5.09 138.50
C SER A 283 -4.73 4.10 137.35
N SER A 284 -5.58 3.09 137.58
CA SER A 284 -6.01 2.12 136.55
C SER A 284 -6.76 2.79 135.39
N LEU A 285 -7.73 3.67 135.67
CA LEU A 285 -8.44 4.45 134.64
C LEU A 285 -7.50 5.35 133.85
N ARG A 286 -6.59 6.08 134.51
CA ARG A 286 -5.55 6.89 133.85
C ARG A 286 -4.60 6.04 133.01
N GLY A 287 -4.35 4.79 133.41
CA GLY A 287 -3.69 3.78 132.57
C GLY A 287 -4.43 3.57 131.26
N MET A 288 -5.67 3.11 131.33
CA MET A 288 -6.48 2.82 130.14
C MET A 288 -6.74 4.04 129.24
N LEU A 289 -6.95 5.24 129.81
CA LEU A 289 -7.09 6.47 129.01
C LEU A 289 -5.79 6.82 128.23
N ARG A 290 -4.61 6.58 128.81
CA ARG A 290 -3.33 6.78 128.11
C ARG A 290 -3.13 5.74 127.01
N ASP A 291 -3.50 4.49 127.26
CA ASP A 291 -3.36 3.42 126.27
C ASP A 291 -4.38 3.56 125.13
N GLU A 292 -5.60 4.02 125.43
CA GLU A 292 -6.59 4.42 124.42
C GLU A 292 -6.10 5.60 123.57
N HIS A 293 -5.50 6.63 124.17
CA HIS A 293 -4.89 7.74 123.41
C HIS A 293 -3.72 7.25 122.54
N LYS A 294 -2.86 6.34 123.02
CA LYS A 294 -1.81 5.71 122.19
C LYS A 294 -2.41 4.90 121.04
N ARG A 295 -3.49 4.15 121.30
CA ARG A 295 -4.21 3.35 120.30
C ARG A 295 -4.84 4.26 119.23
N GLN A 296 -5.49 5.34 119.62
CA GLN A 296 -6.05 6.36 118.73
C GLN A 296 -4.97 7.05 117.90
N SER A 297 -3.81 7.39 118.49
CA SER A 297 -2.68 7.96 117.78
C SER A 297 -2.09 6.99 116.74
N ARG A 298 -1.91 5.70 117.09
CA ARG A 298 -1.52 4.65 116.13
C ARG A 298 -2.55 4.46 115.03
N GLN A 299 -3.85 4.53 115.36
CA GLN A 299 -4.93 4.45 114.38
C GLN A 299 -4.90 5.64 113.41
N SER A 300 -4.64 6.86 113.90
CA SER A 300 -4.46 8.06 113.07
C SER A 300 -3.26 7.94 112.13
N GLN A 301 -2.13 7.42 112.62
CA GLN A 301 -0.95 7.15 111.79
C GLN A 301 -1.23 6.06 110.74
N ALA A 302 -1.97 5.01 111.09
CA ALA A 302 -2.37 3.97 110.15
C ALA A 302 -3.33 4.50 109.07
N THR A 303 -4.25 5.41 109.42
CA THR A 303 -5.10 6.08 108.41
C THR A 303 -4.29 6.99 107.50
N GLU A 304 -3.35 7.77 108.03
CA GLU A 304 -2.47 8.63 107.22
C GLU A 304 -1.60 7.80 106.25
N GLN A 305 -1.00 6.70 106.73
CA GLN A 305 -0.25 5.76 105.89
C GLN A 305 -1.13 5.12 104.80
N ARG A 306 -2.36 4.72 105.14
CA ARG A 306 -3.34 4.20 104.18
C ARG A 306 -3.68 5.25 103.12
N ASP A 307 -3.86 6.51 103.52
CA ASP A 307 -4.24 7.58 102.60
C ASP A 307 -3.08 7.96 101.65
N VAL A 308 -1.82 7.90 102.13
CA VAL A 308 -0.62 7.99 101.28
C VAL A 308 -0.51 6.80 100.31
N LEU A 309 -0.81 5.58 100.76
CA LEU A 309 -0.82 4.40 99.90
C LEU A 309 -1.93 4.45 98.84
N LEU A 310 -3.13 4.93 99.21
CA LEU A 310 -4.23 5.18 98.28
C LEU A 310 -3.83 6.22 97.23
N LYS A 311 -3.20 7.33 97.63
CA LYS A 311 -2.68 8.32 96.68
C LYS A 311 -1.70 7.69 95.69
N LYS A 312 -0.68 6.97 96.18
CA LYS A 312 0.30 6.26 95.33
C LYS A 312 -0.36 5.23 94.41
N LEU A 313 -1.41 4.54 94.88
CA LEU A 313 -2.18 3.61 94.07
C LEU A 313 -2.91 4.35 92.93
N THR A 314 -3.60 5.46 93.23
CA THR A 314 -4.28 6.27 92.18
C THR A 314 -3.30 6.87 91.17
N GLU A 315 -2.11 7.29 91.61
CA GLU A 315 -1.03 7.76 90.73
C GLU A 315 -0.53 6.62 89.81
N ALA A 316 -0.29 5.43 90.37
CA ALA A 316 0.11 4.25 89.60
C ALA A 316 -1.00 3.73 88.66
N GLU A 317 -2.27 3.83 89.05
CA GLU A 317 -3.42 3.53 88.20
C GLU A 317 -3.54 4.52 87.03
N GLY A 318 -3.32 5.82 87.28
CA GLY A 318 -3.25 6.84 86.25
C GLY A 318 -2.13 6.58 85.23
N VAL A 319 -0.92 6.29 85.70
CA VAL A 319 0.21 5.90 84.82
C VAL A 319 -0.11 4.62 84.03
N ASN A 320 -0.70 3.60 84.66
CA ASN A 320 -1.10 2.38 83.97
C ASN A 320 -2.19 2.62 82.90
N GLN A 321 -3.13 3.54 83.15
CA GLN A 321 -4.12 3.94 82.14
C GLN A 321 -3.45 4.66 80.96
N SER A 322 -2.54 5.59 81.22
CA SER A 322 -1.76 6.29 80.18
C SER A 322 -0.95 5.31 79.33
N LEU A 323 -0.20 4.39 79.96
CA LEU A 323 0.58 3.37 79.24
C LEU A 323 -0.31 2.42 78.42
N ARG A 324 -1.52 2.07 78.89
CA ARG A 324 -2.47 1.27 78.10
C ARG A 324 -2.97 2.03 76.86
N LEU A 325 -3.20 3.33 76.97
CA LEU A 325 -3.58 4.17 75.82
C LEU A 325 -2.42 4.29 74.82
N GLU A 326 -1.18 4.47 75.30
CA GLU A 326 0.02 4.52 74.46
C GLU A 326 0.28 3.18 73.73
N VAL A 327 0.10 2.05 74.41
CA VAL A 327 0.19 0.71 73.78
C VAL A 327 -0.91 0.50 72.74
N LEU A 328 -2.14 0.96 72.99
CA LEU A 328 -3.24 0.89 72.02
C LEU A 328 -2.96 1.76 70.78
N GLU A 329 -2.43 2.97 70.96
CA GLU A 329 -2.08 3.85 69.84
C GLU A 329 -0.88 3.32 69.05
N SER A 330 0.16 2.83 69.73
CA SER A 330 1.27 2.12 69.08
C SER A 330 0.80 0.89 68.30
N SER A 331 -0.18 0.14 68.81
CA SER A 331 -0.78 -0.99 68.10
C SER A 331 -1.50 -0.54 66.82
N ARG A 332 -2.28 0.56 66.87
CA ARG A 332 -2.92 1.16 65.68
C ARG A 332 -1.90 1.60 64.64
N VAL A 333 -0.79 2.22 65.05
CA VAL A 333 0.30 2.61 64.15
C VAL A 333 0.93 1.38 63.49
N VAL A 334 1.17 0.31 64.25
CA VAL A 334 1.69 -0.97 63.71
C VAL A 334 0.71 -1.59 62.70
N ASP A 335 -0.59 -1.59 62.97
CA ASP A 335 -1.59 -2.14 62.06
C ASP A 335 -1.77 -1.28 60.79
N SER A 336 -1.65 0.05 60.90
CA SER A 336 -1.58 0.95 59.74
C SER A 336 -0.33 0.70 58.89
N MET A 337 0.84 0.54 59.52
CA MET A 337 2.09 0.18 58.84
C MET A 337 2.00 -1.16 58.11
N ARG A 338 1.34 -2.17 58.72
CA ARG A 338 1.08 -3.48 58.10
C ARG A 338 0.17 -3.36 56.88
N ALA A 339 -0.94 -2.63 56.99
CA ALA A 339 -1.85 -2.38 55.88
C ALA A 339 -1.14 -1.68 54.69
N ASN A 340 -0.27 -0.69 54.99
CA ASN A 340 0.54 -0.03 53.97
C ASN A 340 1.55 -1.00 53.32
N LEU A 341 2.24 -1.84 54.11
CA LEU A 341 3.17 -2.85 53.58
C LEU A 341 2.48 -3.88 52.68
N ASP A 342 1.27 -4.31 53.01
CA ASP A 342 0.51 -5.23 52.16
C ASP A 342 -0.04 -4.54 50.91
N LEU A 343 -0.43 -3.26 50.99
CA LEU A 343 -0.74 -2.45 49.81
C LEU A 343 0.47 -2.36 48.87
N GLU A 344 1.64 -1.96 49.36
CA GLU A 344 2.90 -1.90 48.60
C GLU A 344 3.25 -3.25 47.96
N ARG A 345 3.07 -4.37 48.70
CA ARG A 345 3.25 -5.73 48.14
C ARG A 345 2.28 -6.04 46.99
N THR A 346 1.03 -5.60 47.06
CA THR A 346 0.07 -5.79 45.95
C THR A 346 0.41 -4.91 44.75
N GLN A 347 0.87 -3.68 44.98
CA GLN A 347 1.35 -2.78 43.91
C GLN A 347 2.60 -3.35 43.24
N ALA A 348 3.58 -3.83 43.99
CA ALA A 348 4.80 -4.45 43.46
C ALA A 348 4.50 -5.69 42.60
N LYS A 349 3.53 -6.52 43.00
CA LYS A 349 3.04 -7.65 42.17
C LYS A 349 2.39 -7.16 40.88
N SER A 350 1.48 -6.19 40.96
CA SER A 350 0.82 -5.59 39.78
C SER A 350 1.83 -4.98 38.79
N LEU A 351 2.88 -4.33 39.30
CA LEU A 351 3.97 -3.79 38.48
C LEU A 351 4.83 -4.89 37.85
N ALA A 352 5.09 -6.00 38.56
CA ALA A 352 5.81 -7.15 38.01
C ALA A 352 5.00 -7.88 36.92
N ASP A 353 3.69 -8.05 37.12
CA ASP A 353 2.77 -8.63 36.13
C ASP A 353 2.69 -7.72 34.89
N LEU A 354 2.53 -6.40 35.07
CA LEU A 354 2.56 -5.43 33.99
C LEU A 354 3.89 -5.48 33.24
N HIS A 355 5.02 -5.52 33.95
CA HIS A 355 6.35 -5.66 33.34
C HIS A 355 6.45 -6.94 32.49
N GLY A 356 5.96 -8.08 32.99
CA GLY A 356 5.86 -9.33 32.22
C GLY A 356 5.03 -9.19 30.93
N THR A 357 3.91 -8.46 30.96
CA THR A 357 3.14 -8.15 29.75
C THR A 357 3.88 -7.20 28.79
N THR A 358 4.65 -6.24 29.30
CA THR A 358 5.50 -5.36 28.44
C THR A 358 6.67 -6.12 27.80
N GLU A 359 7.29 -7.06 28.52
CA GLU A 359 8.37 -7.89 27.97
C GLU A 359 7.87 -8.88 26.91
N THR A 360 6.72 -9.53 27.14
CA THR A 360 6.12 -10.44 26.16
C THR A 360 5.65 -9.71 24.91
N THR A 361 5.07 -8.50 25.03
CA THR A 361 4.73 -7.67 23.87
C THR A 361 5.97 -7.14 23.14
N ARG A 362 7.02 -6.73 23.85
CA ARG A 362 8.33 -6.36 23.27
C ARG A 362 8.93 -7.52 22.46
N ALA A 363 8.98 -8.73 23.01
CA ALA A 363 9.47 -9.91 22.32
C ALA A 363 8.62 -10.27 21.09
N HIS A 364 7.29 -10.13 21.19
CA HIS A 364 6.38 -10.36 20.06
C HIS A 364 6.64 -9.35 18.91
N LEU A 365 6.75 -8.06 19.23
CA LEU A 365 7.06 -7.01 18.25
C LEU A 365 8.44 -7.20 17.61
N GLN A 366 9.45 -7.58 18.39
CA GLN A 366 10.79 -7.87 17.87
C GLN A 366 10.79 -9.07 16.90
N ASN A 367 9.97 -10.08 17.15
CA ASN A 367 9.77 -11.21 16.22
C ASN A 367 9.02 -10.77 14.94
N GLN A 368 8.00 -9.92 15.06
CA GLN A 368 7.34 -9.34 13.87
C GLN A 368 8.32 -8.51 13.02
N LEU A 369 9.16 -7.68 13.66
CA LEU A 369 10.17 -6.88 12.98
C LEU A 369 11.11 -7.77 12.15
N ARG A 370 11.71 -8.79 12.77
CA ARG A 370 12.60 -9.77 12.08
C ARG A 370 11.94 -10.47 10.91
N LYS A 371 10.64 -10.82 11.03
CA LYS A 371 9.88 -11.40 9.90
C LYS A 371 9.70 -10.40 8.77
N ARG A 372 9.35 -9.15 9.08
CA ARG A 372 9.21 -8.08 8.09
C ARG A 372 10.55 -7.73 7.43
N GLU A 373 11.66 -7.70 8.17
CA GLU A 373 13.01 -7.53 7.64
C GLU A 373 13.36 -8.67 6.66
N ALA A 374 13.08 -9.92 7.02
CA ALA A 374 13.31 -11.07 6.14
C ALA A 374 12.46 -11.02 4.86
N ASP A 375 11.19 -10.59 4.95
CA ASP A 375 10.32 -10.43 3.79
C ASP A 375 10.73 -9.24 2.91
N CYS A 376 11.15 -8.12 3.48
CA CYS A 376 11.73 -7.00 2.74
C CYS A 376 13.00 -7.43 1.99
N ASN A 377 13.88 -8.21 2.62
CA ASN A 377 15.08 -8.74 1.98
C ASN A 377 14.73 -9.70 0.82
N ARG A 378 13.70 -10.55 0.97
CA ARG A 378 13.19 -11.40 -0.12
C ARG A 378 12.67 -10.58 -1.29
N MET A 379 11.84 -9.57 -1.01
CA MET A 379 11.30 -8.67 -2.04
C MET A 379 12.41 -7.88 -2.75
N ALA A 380 13.42 -7.40 -2.02
CA ALA A 380 14.57 -6.71 -2.61
C ALA A 380 15.38 -7.61 -3.56
N VAL A 381 15.53 -8.90 -3.25
CA VAL A 381 16.15 -9.88 -4.17
C VAL A 381 15.26 -10.14 -5.39
N GLN A 382 13.94 -10.24 -5.21
CA GLN A 382 13.01 -10.39 -6.33
C GLN A 382 13.03 -9.18 -7.27
N ILE A 383 13.03 -7.96 -6.72
CA ILE A 383 13.14 -6.70 -7.47
C ILE A 383 14.44 -6.71 -8.30
N ARG A 384 15.60 -6.97 -7.68
CA ARG A 384 16.88 -7.06 -8.41
C ARG A 384 16.88 -8.11 -9.52
N ASN A 385 16.22 -9.26 -9.29
CA ASN A 385 16.13 -10.29 -10.32
C ASN A 385 15.27 -9.83 -11.52
N VAL A 386 14.19 -9.09 -11.27
CA VAL A 386 13.35 -8.48 -12.31
C VAL A 386 14.08 -7.33 -13.02
N GLU A 387 14.76 -6.45 -12.29
CA GLU A 387 15.59 -5.37 -12.84
C GLU A 387 16.65 -5.93 -13.81
N ASN A 388 17.40 -6.94 -13.36
CA ASN A 388 18.38 -7.65 -14.19
C ASN A 388 17.74 -8.33 -15.42
N GLN A 389 16.48 -8.76 -15.34
CA GLN A 389 15.77 -9.37 -16.46
C GLN A 389 15.33 -8.33 -17.49
N VAL A 390 14.77 -7.21 -17.02
CA VAL A 390 14.43 -6.05 -17.87
C VAL A 390 15.69 -5.50 -18.57
N GLU A 391 16.85 -5.49 -17.91
CA GLU A 391 18.11 -5.07 -18.54
C GLU A 391 18.56 -6.01 -19.65
N ARG A 392 18.43 -7.34 -19.49
CA ARG A 392 18.68 -8.32 -20.57
C ARG A 392 17.72 -8.12 -21.74
N GLU A 393 16.41 -8.04 -21.46
CA GLU A 393 15.39 -7.84 -22.49
C GLU A 393 15.57 -6.51 -23.25
N LYS A 394 16.05 -5.47 -22.56
CA LYS A 394 16.43 -4.20 -23.19
C LYS A 394 17.62 -4.37 -24.14
N LEU A 395 18.68 -5.06 -23.71
CA LEU A 395 19.86 -5.33 -24.55
C LEU A 395 19.51 -6.20 -25.77
N GLU A 396 18.68 -7.23 -25.60
CA GLU A 396 18.15 -8.04 -26.69
C GLU A 396 17.29 -7.20 -27.65
N GLY A 397 16.44 -6.33 -27.11
CA GLY A 397 15.64 -5.38 -27.89
C GLY A 397 16.47 -4.34 -28.65
N ASP A 398 17.57 -3.85 -28.07
CA ASP A 398 18.55 -2.97 -28.72
C ASP A 398 19.25 -3.72 -29.87
N HIS A 399 19.68 -4.96 -29.63
CA HIS A 399 20.30 -5.81 -30.64
C HIS A 399 19.36 -6.12 -31.82
N LEU A 400 18.12 -6.51 -31.55
CA LEU A 400 17.11 -6.78 -32.58
C LEU A 400 16.77 -5.51 -33.38
N ARG A 401 16.71 -4.33 -32.72
CA ARG A 401 16.53 -3.04 -33.41
C ARG A 401 17.72 -2.71 -34.32
N ALA A 402 18.95 -2.95 -33.88
CA ALA A 402 20.14 -2.77 -34.71
C ALA A 402 20.16 -3.70 -35.94
N LEU A 403 19.83 -4.99 -35.77
CA LEU A 403 19.69 -5.93 -36.89
C LEU A 403 18.60 -5.50 -37.89
N LEU A 404 17.46 -5.02 -37.40
CA LEU A 404 16.36 -4.53 -38.23
C LEU A 404 16.73 -3.27 -39.02
N LEU A 405 17.49 -2.35 -38.40
CA LEU A 405 18.03 -1.17 -39.09
C LEU A 405 19.02 -1.57 -40.19
N ALA A 406 20.00 -2.43 -39.89
CA ALA A 406 20.96 -2.93 -40.88
C ALA A 406 20.26 -3.66 -42.06
N ALA A 407 19.20 -4.43 -41.78
CA ALA A 407 18.39 -5.08 -42.81
C ALA A 407 17.65 -4.05 -43.69
N LYS A 408 17.10 -2.98 -43.11
CA LYS A 408 16.47 -1.87 -43.85
C LYS A 408 17.47 -1.10 -44.71
N GLU A 409 18.65 -0.79 -44.18
CA GLU A 409 19.72 -0.13 -44.92
C GLU A 409 20.16 -0.98 -46.12
N LYS A 410 20.40 -2.28 -45.90
CA LYS A 410 20.71 -3.23 -46.98
C LYS A 410 19.59 -3.26 -48.03
N ALA A 411 18.32 -3.41 -47.63
CA ALA A 411 17.19 -3.41 -48.56
C ALA A 411 17.06 -2.09 -49.34
N SER A 412 17.41 -0.94 -48.73
CA SER A 412 17.44 0.35 -49.42
C SER A 412 18.59 0.45 -50.43
N ALA A 413 19.78 -0.05 -50.09
CA ALA A 413 20.93 -0.13 -50.98
C ALA A 413 20.67 -1.06 -52.17
N ASP A 414 20.08 -2.23 -51.93
CA ASP A 414 19.66 -3.20 -52.95
C ASP A 414 18.60 -2.59 -53.88
N LYS A 415 17.61 -1.87 -53.33
CA LYS A 415 16.60 -1.13 -54.12
C LYS A 415 17.23 -0.07 -55.03
N GLU A 416 18.20 0.70 -54.55
CA GLU A 416 18.91 1.68 -55.38
C GLU A 416 19.86 1.02 -56.39
N ALA A 417 20.46 -0.13 -56.06
CA ALA A 417 21.24 -0.93 -57.00
C ALA A 417 20.36 -1.48 -58.13
N LEU A 418 19.17 -2.02 -57.81
CA LEU A 418 18.17 -2.45 -58.78
C LEU A 418 17.70 -1.29 -59.66
N LYS A 419 17.36 -0.13 -59.09
CA LYS A 419 17.02 1.07 -59.88
C LYS A 419 18.13 1.47 -60.86
N ARG A 420 19.40 1.43 -60.44
CA ARG A 420 20.54 1.69 -61.32
C ARG A 420 20.65 0.64 -62.43
N ALA A 421 20.52 -0.64 -62.11
CA ALA A 421 20.52 -1.72 -63.09
C ALA A 421 19.38 -1.59 -64.11
N THR A 422 18.15 -1.30 -63.67
CA THR A 422 17.00 -1.05 -64.55
C THR A 422 17.20 0.16 -65.45
N ARG A 423 17.81 1.25 -64.95
CA ARG A 423 18.17 2.41 -65.80
C ARG A 423 19.17 2.02 -66.88
N VAL A 424 20.27 1.34 -66.52
CA VAL A 424 21.27 0.86 -67.48
C VAL A 424 20.65 -0.09 -68.52
N GLN A 425 19.72 -0.96 -68.11
CA GLN A 425 19.01 -1.84 -69.03
C GLN A 425 18.05 -1.08 -69.94
N LYS A 426 17.35 -0.04 -69.44
CA LYS A 426 16.51 0.86 -70.26
C LYS A 426 17.35 1.63 -71.28
N ASP A 427 18.48 2.20 -70.87
CA ASP A 427 19.38 2.93 -71.76
C ASP A 427 19.97 2.01 -72.83
N ARG A 428 20.27 0.75 -72.48
CA ARG A 428 20.69 -0.28 -73.43
C ARG A 428 19.57 -0.65 -74.41
N ALA A 429 18.33 -0.75 -73.94
CA ALA A 429 17.17 -1.03 -74.78
C ALA A 429 16.93 0.12 -75.78
N SER A 430 16.89 1.37 -75.32
CA SER A 430 16.78 2.56 -76.18
C SER A 430 17.90 2.63 -77.22
N ARG A 431 19.17 2.38 -76.85
CA ARG A 431 20.26 2.31 -77.84
C ARG A 431 20.10 1.18 -78.87
N SER A 432 19.43 0.08 -78.50
CA SER A 432 19.10 -0.99 -79.46
C SER A 432 17.91 -0.64 -80.33
N GLU A 433 16.92 0.10 -79.81
CA GLU A 433 15.82 0.68 -80.59
C GLU A 433 16.36 1.69 -81.61
N ASP A 434 17.20 2.65 -81.20
CA ASP A 434 17.89 3.61 -82.09
C ASP A 434 18.72 2.90 -83.18
N ALA A 435 19.32 1.74 -82.86
CA ALA A 435 20.11 0.96 -83.80
C ALA A 435 19.23 0.20 -84.79
N VAL A 436 18.10 -0.36 -84.33
CA VAL A 436 17.09 -1.00 -85.17
C VAL A 436 16.44 0.04 -86.09
N GLU A 437 16.10 1.23 -85.61
CA GLU A 437 15.55 2.32 -86.44
C GLU A 437 16.55 2.74 -87.53
N LYS A 438 17.83 2.91 -87.20
CA LYS A 438 18.88 3.17 -88.21
C LYS A 438 19.02 2.06 -89.24
N LEU A 439 18.93 0.80 -88.82
CA LEU A 439 18.96 -0.34 -89.75
C LEU A 439 17.69 -0.40 -90.61
N GLN A 440 16.51 -0.08 -90.06
CA GLN A 440 15.26 0.03 -90.82
C GLN A 440 15.33 1.15 -91.87
N LEU A 441 15.87 2.32 -91.51
CA LEU A 441 16.12 3.41 -92.46
C LEU A 441 17.10 3.00 -93.57
N GLN A 442 18.17 2.26 -93.23
CA GLN A 442 19.10 1.71 -94.24
C GLN A 442 18.45 0.66 -95.15
N VAL A 443 17.57 -0.19 -94.61
CA VAL A 443 16.78 -1.16 -95.40
C VAL A 443 15.82 -0.43 -96.33
N LEU A 444 15.06 0.55 -95.84
CA LEU A 444 14.16 1.38 -96.67
C LEU A 444 14.94 2.11 -97.78
N GLU A 445 16.12 2.66 -97.47
CA GLU A 445 16.98 3.33 -98.45
C GLU A 445 17.66 2.36 -99.44
N ALA A 446 17.77 1.07 -99.09
CA ALA A 446 18.19 0.01 -100.01
C ALA A 446 17.02 -0.44 -100.89
N GLU A 447 15.82 -0.57 -100.33
CA GLU A 447 14.58 -0.89 -101.03
C GLU A 447 14.21 0.19 -102.06
N THR A 448 14.35 1.48 -101.73
CA THR A 448 14.13 2.57 -102.70
C THR A 448 15.14 2.53 -103.84
N ARG A 449 16.44 2.37 -103.55
CA ARG A 449 17.48 2.17 -104.59
C ARG A 449 17.21 0.94 -105.45
N GLN A 450 16.70 -0.14 -104.86
CA GLN A 450 16.32 -1.35 -105.58
C GLN A 450 15.10 -1.09 -106.48
N ALA A 451 14.12 -0.32 -106.02
CA ALA A 451 12.97 0.09 -106.83
C ALA A 451 13.38 1.03 -107.98
N GLU A 452 14.26 2.00 -107.73
CA GLU A 452 14.81 2.91 -108.74
C GLU A 452 15.61 2.16 -109.82
N THR A 453 16.52 1.27 -109.42
CA THR A 453 17.30 0.44 -110.36
C THR A 453 16.41 -0.58 -111.09
N GLY A 454 15.36 -1.08 -110.45
CA GLY A 454 14.31 -1.88 -111.08
C GLY A 454 13.55 -1.11 -112.15
N ALA A 455 13.12 0.12 -111.86
CA ALA A 455 12.44 1.00 -112.81
C ALA A 455 13.34 1.37 -114.00
N GLN A 456 14.61 1.70 -113.74
CA GLN A 456 15.61 1.92 -114.80
C GLN A 456 15.82 0.68 -115.66
N LEU A 457 15.91 -0.51 -115.05
CA LEU A 457 16.03 -1.77 -115.78
C LEU A 457 14.80 -2.04 -116.66
N ASP A 458 13.60 -1.74 -116.19
CA ASP A 458 12.36 -1.89 -116.97
C ASP A 458 12.23 -0.84 -118.08
N GLU A 459 12.73 0.38 -117.88
CA GLU A 459 12.91 1.38 -118.94
C GLU A 459 13.91 0.88 -120.01
N TRP A 460 15.07 0.36 -119.61
CA TRP A 460 16.05 -0.23 -120.52
C TRP A 460 15.49 -1.44 -121.29
N LYS A 461 14.71 -2.32 -120.64
CA LYS A 461 13.96 -3.38 -121.33
C LYS A 461 12.95 -2.79 -122.32
N GLY A 462 12.25 -1.72 -121.95
CA GLY A 462 11.31 -0.99 -122.81
C GLY A 462 11.97 -0.40 -124.05
N LEU A 463 13.14 0.22 -123.90
CA LEU A 463 13.98 0.73 -124.99
C LEU A 463 14.51 -0.40 -125.86
N ASN A 464 15.08 -1.45 -125.27
CA ASN A 464 15.56 -2.62 -126.02
C ASN A 464 14.43 -3.30 -126.82
N ASN A 465 13.25 -3.42 -126.24
CA ASN A 465 12.06 -3.94 -126.93
C ASN A 465 11.62 -3.02 -128.09
N ARG A 466 11.77 -1.70 -127.96
CA ARG A 466 11.49 -0.74 -129.04
C ARG A 466 12.50 -0.87 -130.17
N VAL A 467 13.79 -0.83 -129.85
CA VAL A 467 14.89 -1.03 -130.81
C VAL A 467 14.80 -2.39 -131.49
N THR A 468 14.40 -3.44 -130.78
CA THR A 468 14.17 -4.78 -131.38
C THR A 468 13.00 -4.76 -132.35
N ARG A 469 11.90 -4.06 -132.07
CA ARG A 469 10.79 -3.90 -133.02
C ARG A 469 11.21 -3.09 -134.25
N GLU A 470 11.91 -1.98 -134.06
CA GLU A 470 12.44 -1.14 -135.15
C GLU A 470 13.43 -1.93 -136.02
N LYS A 471 14.33 -2.70 -135.39
CA LYS A 471 15.23 -3.65 -136.06
C LYS A 471 14.44 -4.66 -136.89
N ASN A 472 13.47 -5.36 -136.31
CA ASN A 472 12.66 -6.36 -137.02
C ASN A 472 11.86 -5.73 -138.18
N GLN A 473 11.39 -4.49 -138.03
CA GLN A 473 10.75 -3.74 -139.11
C GLN A 473 11.75 -3.44 -140.24
N LEU A 474 12.95 -2.94 -139.93
CA LEU A 474 14.02 -2.70 -140.90
C LEU A 474 14.51 -3.98 -141.58
N GLU A 475 14.58 -5.10 -140.86
CA GLU A 475 14.88 -6.42 -141.42
C GLU A 475 13.79 -6.86 -142.41
N SER A 476 12.50 -6.73 -142.05
CA SER A 476 11.38 -7.03 -142.96
C SER A 476 11.36 -6.12 -144.21
N HIS A 477 11.77 -4.86 -144.05
CA HIS A 477 11.90 -3.92 -145.17
C HIS A 477 13.08 -4.29 -146.08
N ASN A 478 14.22 -4.67 -145.50
CA ASN A 478 15.37 -5.20 -146.23
C ASN A 478 15.02 -6.48 -146.99
N GLU A 479 14.26 -7.40 -146.40
CA GLU A 479 13.76 -8.59 -147.11
C GLU A 479 12.83 -8.22 -148.27
N SER A 480 11.94 -7.23 -148.08
CA SER A 480 11.10 -6.74 -149.19
C SER A 480 11.91 -6.07 -150.29
N LEU A 481 12.99 -5.36 -149.95
CA LEU A 481 13.90 -4.75 -150.93
C LEU A 481 14.75 -5.81 -151.65
N LYS A 482 15.19 -6.87 -150.95
CA LYS A 482 15.86 -8.03 -151.57
C LYS A 482 14.96 -8.73 -152.57
N ARG A 483 13.69 -9.02 -152.22
CA ARG A 483 12.71 -9.59 -153.15
C ARG A 483 12.51 -8.69 -154.38
N LYS A 484 12.42 -7.37 -154.20
CA LYS A 484 12.37 -6.41 -155.32
C LYS A 484 13.63 -6.39 -156.17
N LEU A 485 14.81 -6.56 -155.57
CA LEU A 485 16.07 -6.70 -156.31
C LEU A 485 16.08 -8.01 -157.11
N GLU A 486 15.66 -9.12 -156.52
CA GLU A 486 15.53 -10.42 -157.19
C GLU A 486 14.53 -10.34 -158.37
N GLU A 487 13.37 -9.68 -158.18
CA GLU A 487 12.38 -9.38 -159.24
C GLU A 487 12.97 -8.51 -160.36
N LEU A 488 13.68 -7.42 -160.02
CA LEU A 488 14.31 -6.53 -160.99
C LEU A 488 15.45 -7.22 -161.75
N GLU A 489 16.25 -8.06 -161.08
CA GLU A 489 17.25 -8.90 -161.73
C GLU A 489 16.61 -9.90 -162.70
N LEU A 490 15.45 -10.48 -162.35
CA LEU A 490 14.70 -11.35 -163.24
C LEU A 490 14.22 -10.58 -164.48
N GLN A 491 13.63 -9.39 -164.29
CA GLN A 491 13.19 -8.51 -165.38
C GLN A 491 14.35 -8.09 -166.29
N VAL A 492 15.53 -7.81 -165.75
CA VAL A 492 16.73 -7.49 -166.55
C VAL A 492 17.18 -8.70 -167.38
N ARG A 493 17.16 -9.92 -166.83
CA ARG A 493 17.47 -11.15 -167.58
C ARG A 493 16.45 -11.41 -168.71
N GLU A 494 15.16 -11.21 -168.43
CA GLU A 494 14.10 -11.34 -169.44
C GLU A 494 14.22 -10.28 -170.55
N LEU A 495 14.54 -9.03 -170.20
CA LEU A 495 14.79 -7.96 -171.15
C LEU A 495 16.03 -8.21 -172.03
N ASP A 496 17.13 -8.75 -171.48
CA ASP A 496 18.33 -9.07 -172.28
C ASP A 496 18.06 -10.20 -173.29
N MET A 497 17.29 -11.23 -172.89
CA MET A 497 16.84 -12.28 -173.79
C MET A 497 15.88 -11.76 -174.88
N SER A 498 14.94 -10.88 -174.50
CA SER A 498 14.03 -10.18 -175.43
C SER A 498 14.80 -9.30 -176.43
N SER A 499 15.83 -8.59 -175.97
CA SER A 499 16.69 -7.73 -176.79
C SER A 499 17.39 -8.53 -177.89
N ARG A 500 17.98 -9.69 -177.54
CA ARG A 500 18.66 -10.58 -178.51
C ARG A 500 17.71 -11.07 -179.61
N VAL A 501 16.51 -11.54 -179.25
CA VAL A 501 15.50 -12.00 -180.22
C VAL A 501 15.02 -10.86 -181.13
N ASN A 502 14.86 -9.65 -180.59
CA ASN A 502 14.45 -8.49 -181.38
C ASN A 502 15.55 -8.00 -182.33
N LEU A 503 16.84 -8.15 -181.96
CA LEU A 503 17.97 -7.73 -182.79
C LEU A 503 18.07 -8.60 -184.06
N ASP A 504 17.89 -9.91 -183.94
CA ASP A 504 17.79 -10.82 -185.10
C ASP A 504 16.57 -10.48 -185.98
N ARG A 505 15.41 -10.14 -185.37
CA ARG A 505 14.18 -9.79 -186.09
C ARG A 505 14.33 -8.50 -186.90
N VAL A 506 14.85 -7.43 -186.30
CA VAL A 506 15.03 -6.12 -186.97
C VAL A 506 16.02 -6.20 -188.13
N ASN A 507 17.04 -7.06 -188.02
CA ASN A 507 18.01 -7.29 -189.11
C ASN A 507 17.32 -7.86 -190.38
N THR A 508 16.25 -8.65 -190.22
CA THR A 508 15.42 -9.12 -191.35
C THR A 508 14.42 -8.09 -191.86
N GLU A 509 13.83 -7.26 -190.99
CA GLU A 509 12.87 -6.21 -191.39
C GLU A 509 13.54 -5.02 -192.11
N LEU A 510 14.80 -4.70 -191.80
CA LEU A 510 15.56 -3.64 -192.46
C LEU A 510 15.75 -3.92 -193.97
N HIS A 511 15.96 -5.19 -194.34
CA HIS A 511 15.99 -5.62 -195.74
C HIS A 511 14.64 -5.44 -196.46
N HIS A 512 13.52 -5.29 -195.73
CA HIS A 512 12.18 -5.18 -196.30
C HIS A 512 11.62 -3.75 -196.31
N LYS A 513 11.92 -2.92 -195.29
CA LYS A 513 11.38 -1.53 -195.25
C LYS A 513 12.15 -0.54 -196.13
N SER A 514 13.34 -0.87 -196.61
CA SER A 514 14.05 -0.06 -197.61
C SER A 514 13.30 0.10 -198.93
N THR A 515 12.30 -0.73 -199.23
CA THR A 515 11.53 -0.68 -200.48
C THR A 515 10.21 0.10 -200.41
N GLU A 516 9.81 0.64 -199.25
CA GLU A 516 8.43 1.14 -199.03
C GLU A 516 8.30 2.65 -198.74
N GLY A 517 9.38 3.31 -198.32
CA GLY A 517 9.35 4.67 -197.76
C GLY A 517 9.03 5.84 -198.71
N SER A 518 8.66 5.59 -199.96
CA SER A 518 8.56 6.63 -201.01
C SER A 518 7.22 7.38 -201.10
N ASN A 519 6.17 7.02 -200.34
CA ASN A 519 4.78 7.22 -200.84
C ASN A 519 3.77 8.12 -200.04
N LEU A 520 3.95 8.55 -198.78
CA LEU A 520 2.82 9.11 -197.96
C LEU A 520 3.14 10.43 -197.18
N LYS A 521 2.55 11.60 -197.52
CA LYS A 521 2.87 12.89 -196.83
C LYS A 521 1.89 14.10 -196.94
N LEU A 522 0.54 13.95 -196.95
CA LEU A 522 -0.38 14.99 -197.51
C LEU A 522 -1.71 15.38 -196.75
N GLU A 523 -1.83 15.46 -195.40
CA GLU A 523 -3.16 15.35 -194.68
C GLU A 523 -3.84 16.54 -193.88
N ASN A 524 -3.85 16.54 -192.52
CA ASN A 524 -5.03 16.86 -191.63
C ASN A 524 -5.16 18.27 -190.93
N GLU A 525 -6.35 18.65 -190.39
CA GLU A 525 -6.70 19.95 -189.72
C GLU A 525 -8.02 19.95 -188.83
N ARG A 526 -8.27 20.94 -187.90
CA ARG A 526 -9.59 21.57 -187.44
C ARG A 526 -9.94 21.93 -185.94
N LEU A 527 -11.00 21.38 -185.29
CA LEU A 527 -12.04 22.07 -184.42
C LEU A 527 -11.89 22.27 -182.86
N GLN A 528 -12.61 23.25 -182.20
CA GLN A 528 -12.77 23.44 -180.69
C GLN A 528 -13.81 24.55 -180.19
N ILE A 529 -14.81 24.32 -179.27
CA ILE A 529 -15.64 25.40 -178.54
C ILE A 529 -16.51 24.99 -177.26
N SER A 530 -16.77 25.94 -176.30
CA SER A 530 -18.00 26.21 -175.41
C SER A 530 -18.32 25.54 -174.01
N LEU A 531 -18.93 26.28 -173.00
CA LEU A 531 -19.43 25.83 -171.64
C LEU A 531 -20.20 26.89 -170.72
N LYS A 532 -20.99 26.52 -169.64
CA LYS A 532 -21.29 27.19 -168.27
C LYS A 532 -22.77 27.23 -167.69
N ASP A 533 -22.97 27.27 -166.33
CA ASP A 533 -23.89 28.12 -165.44
C ASP A 533 -24.87 27.63 -164.29
N ALA A 534 -25.24 28.55 -163.34
CA ALA A 534 -26.40 28.70 -162.36
C ALA A 534 -26.51 28.04 -160.91
N GLN A 535 -27.17 28.70 -159.89
CA GLN A 535 -27.23 28.28 -158.40
C GLN A 535 -28.27 28.93 -157.34
N ASP A 536 -28.56 28.26 -156.15
CA ASP A 536 -28.85 28.71 -154.67
C ASP A 536 -30.30 28.72 -153.88
N LYS A 537 -30.45 28.39 -152.51
CA LYS A 537 -31.40 28.85 -151.34
C LYS A 537 -32.12 27.89 -150.23
N LEU A 538 -32.39 28.31 -148.91
CA LEU A 538 -33.51 28.00 -147.83
C LEU A 538 -33.23 27.63 -146.27
N THR A 539 -33.91 28.16 -145.18
CA THR A 539 -33.90 27.69 -143.69
C THR A 539 -35.05 28.12 -142.67
N HIS A 540 -35.27 27.42 -141.49
CA HIS A 540 -36.35 27.68 -140.44
C HIS A 540 -36.12 27.41 -138.88
N ALA A 541 -37.16 27.15 -138.00
CA ALA A 541 -37.29 27.53 -136.53
C ALA A 541 -37.58 26.47 -135.35
N HIS A 542 -38.34 26.79 -134.24
CA HIS A 542 -38.40 26.14 -132.86
C HIS A 542 -39.67 26.47 -131.95
N SER A 543 -40.18 25.62 -130.99
CA SER A 543 -40.86 25.99 -129.66
C SER A 543 -41.47 24.84 -128.72
N ASN A 544 -41.62 25.10 -127.38
CA ASN A 544 -42.60 24.56 -126.34
C ASN A 544 -42.14 23.72 -125.08
N ILE A 545 -42.55 24.13 -123.86
CA ILE A 545 -42.35 23.55 -122.48
C ILE A 545 -43.49 24.03 -121.53
N ASP A 546 -44.04 23.22 -120.58
CA ASP A 546 -44.72 23.76 -119.35
C ASP A 546 -44.84 22.79 -118.12
N GLU A 547 -45.89 21.95 -118.05
CA GLU A 547 -46.59 21.60 -116.79
C GLU A 547 -45.84 20.84 -115.67
N LEU A 548 -46.03 21.27 -114.39
CA LEU A 548 -45.51 20.60 -113.18
C LEU A 548 -46.12 21.13 -111.83
N LYS A 549 -47.42 20.92 -111.48
CA LYS A 549 -48.05 21.73 -110.38
C LYS A 549 -49.18 21.23 -109.43
N SER A 550 -49.60 19.95 -109.33
CA SER A 550 -51.00 19.65 -108.85
C SER A 550 -51.33 18.73 -107.64
N SER A 551 -50.42 18.14 -106.82
CA SER A 551 -50.84 17.00 -105.94
C SER A 551 -50.46 16.94 -104.42
N ILE A 552 -50.20 18.04 -103.69
CA ILE A 552 -49.77 17.97 -102.27
C ILE A 552 -50.56 18.96 -101.37
N GLN A 553 -51.86 18.73 -101.09
CA GLN A 553 -52.59 19.68 -100.21
C GLN A 553 -53.87 19.21 -99.46
N GLN A 554 -54.20 17.92 -99.33
CA GLN A 554 -55.49 17.51 -98.76
C GLN A 554 -55.45 16.37 -97.72
N TYR A 555 -55.62 16.78 -96.45
CA TYR A 555 -56.14 16.04 -95.28
C TYR A 555 -55.20 14.96 -94.63
N GLU A 556 -55.20 14.70 -93.31
CA GLU A 556 -56.16 15.12 -92.27
C GLU A 556 -55.58 15.13 -90.83
N SER A 557 -55.54 16.29 -90.18
CA SER A 557 -55.03 16.49 -88.82
C SER A 557 -56.13 16.38 -87.74
N LEU A 558 -56.73 15.20 -87.54
CA LEU A 558 -57.99 15.08 -86.77
C LEU A 558 -58.04 14.05 -85.61
N VAL A 559 -57.00 13.25 -85.34
CA VAL A 559 -57.02 12.24 -84.23
C VAL A 559 -56.07 12.64 -83.08
N ALA A 560 -56.16 13.92 -82.77
CA ALA A 560 -55.56 14.62 -81.65
C ALA A 560 -55.82 13.99 -80.25
N ASP A 561 -54.81 14.07 -79.40
CA ASP A 561 -54.87 14.68 -78.05
C ASP A 561 -55.74 14.08 -76.92
N TYR A 562 -56.34 12.88 -77.05
CA TYR A 562 -57.18 12.30 -75.98
C TYR A 562 -56.55 11.22 -75.07
N LYS A 563 -55.23 10.95 -75.13
CA LYS A 563 -54.60 9.88 -74.31
C LYS A 563 -53.50 10.31 -73.32
N ALA A 564 -53.15 11.59 -73.23
CA ALA A 564 -51.95 12.05 -72.51
C ALA A 564 -52.21 12.82 -71.19
N GLN A 565 -53.33 12.59 -70.49
CA GLN A 565 -53.71 13.37 -69.29
C GLN A 565 -54.21 12.58 -68.06
N PHE A 566 -54.12 11.24 -68.03
CA PHE A 566 -54.68 10.44 -66.92
C PHE A 566 -53.69 10.08 -65.79
N THR A 567 -52.38 10.26 -66.00
CA THR A 567 -51.33 9.78 -65.06
C THR A 567 -51.01 10.75 -63.91
N HIS A 568 -51.95 11.61 -63.50
CA HIS A 568 -51.75 12.61 -62.43
C HIS A 568 -52.42 12.23 -61.09
N THR A 569 -53.14 11.11 -61.00
CA THR A 569 -53.81 10.68 -59.75
C THR A 569 -52.94 9.74 -58.91
N GLU A 570 -51.69 10.17 -58.71
CA GLU A 570 -50.64 9.64 -57.82
C GLU A 570 -51.01 9.68 -56.31
N GLN A 571 -52.30 9.86 -55.99
CA GLN A 571 -52.82 10.10 -54.64
C GLN A 571 -53.51 8.88 -54.00
N HIS A 572 -53.66 7.77 -54.73
CA HIS A 572 -54.40 6.59 -54.25
C HIS A 572 -53.61 5.68 -53.29
N VAL A 573 -52.29 5.87 -53.12
CA VAL A 573 -51.42 4.95 -52.36
C VAL A 573 -51.30 5.30 -50.86
N ILE A 574 -51.70 6.51 -50.45
CA ILE A 574 -51.60 6.97 -49.05
C ILE A 574 -52.88 6.69 -48.22
N HIS A 575 -54.01 6.40 -48.87
CA HIS A 575 -55.30 6.24 -48.20
C HIS A 575 -55.51 4.88 -47.52
N THR A 576 -54.93 3.80 -48.05
CA THR A 576 -55.25 2.41 -47.67
C THR A 576 -54.62 1.91 -46.37
N MET A 577 -53.72 2.67 -45.73
CA MET A 577 -53.02 2.21 -44.51
C MET A 577 -53.68 2.62 -43.18
N ASN A 578 -54.71 3.49 -43.20
CA ASN A 578 -55.28 4.09 -41.99
C ASN A 578 -56.67 3.56 -41.56
N GLN A 579 -57.22 2.53 -42.23
CA GLN A 579 -58.61 2.06 -42.02
C GLN A 579 -58.75 0.72 -41.27
N SER A 580 -57.71 0.23 -40.58
CA SER A 580 -57.70 -1.12 -39.97
C SER A 580 -57.38 -1.16 -38.45
N ARG A 581 -57.67 -0.08 -37.70
CA ARG A 581 -57.26 0.00 -36.27
C ARG A 581 -58.23 0.68 -35.28
N ARG A 582 -59.51 0.94 -35.62
CA ARG A 582 -60.36 1.78 -34.74
C ARG A 582 -61.80 1.36 -34.45
N GLU A 583 -62.32 0.23 -34.95
CA GLU A 583 -63.76 -0.08 -34.86
C GLU A 583 -64.11 -1.51 -34.41
N ALA A 584 -63.28 -2.18 -33.59
CA ALA A 584 -63.42 -3.64 -33.36
C ALA A 584 -63.41 -4.18 -31.90
N LEU A 585 -63.23 -3.38 -30.83
CA LEU A 585 -63.02 -3.95 -29.47
C LEU A 585 -63.74 -3.26 -28.27
N ASP A 586 -64.67 -2.33 -28.47
CA ASP A 586 -65.25 -1.54 -27.35
C ASP A 586 -66.66 -1.96 -26.87
N VAL A 587 -67.32 -2.97 -27.46
CA VAL A 587 -68.74 -3.29 -27.15
C VAL A 587 -69.06 -4.81 -27.10
N SER A 588 -68.32 -5.60 -26.31
CA SER A 588 -68.66 -7.03 -26.13
C SER A 588 -68.50 -7.59 -24.70
N HIS A 589 -68.35 -6.74 -23.68
CA HIS A 589 -68.33 -7.17 -22.26
C HIS A 589 -69.34 -6.43 -21.37
N GLN A 590 -70.49 -6.03 -21.94
CA GLN A 590 -71.65 -5.56 -21.16
C GLN A 590 -72.54 -6.74 -20.69
N LEU A 591 -71.94 -7.78 -20.12
CA LEU A 591 -72.68 -8.90 -19.52
C LEU A 591 -72.05 -9.44 -18.22
N GLU A 592 -71.42 -8.58 -17.41
CA GLU A 592 -71.22 -8.84 -15.96
C GLU A 592 -72.22 -8.01 -15.13
N GLN A 593 -73.46 -8.21 -15.53
CA GLN A 593 -74.71 -7.75 -14.95
C GLN A 593 -74.79 -7.82 -13.41
N SER A 594 -75.10 -6.67 -12.80
CA SER A 594 -76.37 -6.41 -12.09
C SER A 594 -76.90 -7.47 -11.08
N GLN A 595 -76.04 -8.19 -10.35
CA GLN A 595 -76.48 -9.25 -9.41
C GLN A 595 -76.14 -9.03 -7.92
N HIS A 596 -75.75 -7.81 -7.46
CA HIS A 596 -75.22 -7.63 -6.09
C HIS A 596 -75.93 -6.61 -5.17
N GLU A 597 -77.09 -6.02 -5.54
CA GLU A 597 -77.61 -4.83 -4.82
C GLU A 597 -79.10 -4.88 -4.38
N ALA A 598 -79.69 -6.06 -4.16
CA ALA A 598 -81.15 -6.22 -4.03
C ALA A 598 -81.76 -6.71 -2.69
N THR A 599 -81.03 -6.82 -1.55
CA THR A 599 -81.55 -7.58 -0.37
C THR A 599 -81.42 -7.02 1.07
N ARG A 600 -80.77 -5.88 1.39
CA ARG A 600 -80.39 -5.58 2.81
C ARG A 600 -80.83 -4.26 3.48
N VAL A 601 -82.06 -3.79 3.26
CA VAL A 601 -82.63 -2.59 3.96
C VAL A 601 -84.08 -2.83 4.44
N LYS A 602 -84.33 -3.41 5.64
CA LYS A 602 -85.75 -3.62 6.12
C LYS A 602 -86.08 -3.96 7.61
N GLN A 603 -85.31 -3.61 8.65
CA GLN A 603 -85.55 -4.20 10.02
C GLN A 603 -85.64 -3.31 11.29
N GLU A 604 -85.66 -1.96 11.26
CA GLU A 604 -85.21 -1.15 12.43
C GLU A 604 -86.22 -0.21 13.18
N THR A 605 -87.56 -0.42 13.19
CA THR A 605 -88.54 0.65 13.58
C THR A 605 -89.60 0.39 14.69
N SER A 606 -89.39 -0.46 15.70
CA SER A 606 -90.53 -1.08 16.47
C SER A 606 -90.64 -0.87 18.02
N ARG A 607 -90.55 0.33 18.65
CA ARG A 607 -90.30 0.41 20.13
C ARG A 607 -91.23 1.17 21.15
N GLU A 608 -92.03 2.18 20.82
CA GLU A 608 -92.04 3.40 21.71
C GLU A 608 -93.36 3.89 22.41
N ILE A 609 -94.06 3.15 23.31
CA ILE A 609 -95.33 3.65 23.94
C ILE A 609 -95.48 3.69 25.50
N GLY A 610 -96.02 2.68 26.21
CA GLY A 610 -96.88 2.93 27.42
C GLY A 610 -96.24 3.20 28.80
N LYS A 611 -96.91 4.03 29.67
CA LYS A 611 -96.77 4.16 31.15
C LYS A 611 -97.76 5.18 31.80
N VAL A 612 -97.75 5.33 33.15
CA VAL A 612 -98.51 6.32 34.01
C VAL A 612 -99.96 5.85 34.33
N ARG A 613 -100.67 6.12 35.45
CA ARG A 613 -100.80 7.36 36.27
C ARG A 613 -101.01 7.27 37.81
N GLY A 614 -101.99 6.51 38.32
CA GLY A 614 -102.62 6.73 39.65
C GLY A 614 -101.67 6.67 40.87
N ARG A 615 -101.88 7.54 41.89
CA ARG A 615 -100.88 7.75 42.97
C ARG A 615 -101.24 8.59 44.25
N LEU A 616 -102.49 8.85 44.65
CA LEU A 616 -102.80 10.00 45.55
C LEU A 616 -103.23 9.79 47.02
N GLU A 617 -103.69 8.62 47.47
CA GLU A 617 -104.52 8.54 48.71
C GLU A 617 -103.78 8.43 50.07
N GLN A 618 -102.45 8.48 50.11
CA GLN A 618 -101.66 7.91 51.23
C GLN A 618 -101.47 8.79 52.49
N ARG A 619 -102.01 10.02 52.53
CA ARG A 619 -101.41 11.14 53.29
C ARG A 619 -101.74 11.28 54.79
N LEU A 620 -102.63 10.47 55.37
CA LEU A 620 -103.19 10.73 56.72
C LEU A 620 -102.69 9.83 57.86
N LEU A 621 -101.98 8.74 57.55
CA LEU A 621 -101.41 7.82 58.55
C LEU A 621 -100.11 8.31 59.21
N GLU A 622 -99.74 9.59 59.03
CA GLU A 622 -98.34 10.05 59.15
C GLU A 622 -97.96 10.68 60.52
N LEU A 623 -98.89 10.87 61.48
CA LEU A 623 -98.68 11.76 62.64
C LEU A 623 -98.53 11.12 64.03
N GLU A 624 -98.84 9.85 64.24
CA GLU A 624 -98.73 9.20 65.56
C GLU A 624 -97.29 9.01 66.10
N PRO A 625 -96.24 8.70 65.29
CA PRO A 625 -94.94 8.31 65.85
C PRO A 625 -94.05 9.49 66.31
N LEU A 626 -94.54 10.73 66.34
CA LEU A 626 -93.72 11.96 66.39
C LEU A 626 -92.62 12.02 67.49
N PRO A 627 -92.84 11.63 68.76
CA PRO A 627 -91.78 11.68 69.78
C PRO A 627 -90.73 10.56 69.65
N GLY A 628 -91.13 9.41 69.08
CA GLY A 628 -90.21 8.35 68.66
C GLY A 628 -89.43 8.79 67.42
N MET A 629 -90.09 9.49 66.49
CA MET A 629 -89.41 10.14 65.37
C MET A 629 -88.40 11.18 65.88
N LEU A 630 -88.73 12.04 66.86
CA LEU A 630 -87.84 13.08 67.37
C LEU A 630 -86.51 12.49 67.91
N ARG A 631 -86.58 11.52 68.83
CA ARG A 631 -85.37 10.83 69.31
C ARG A 631 -84.64 10.05 68.22
N SER A 632 -85.38 9.49 67.26
CA SER A 632 -84.74 8.92 66.06
C SER A 632 -84.07 9.97 65.19
N THR A 633 -84.59 11.20 65.11
CA THR A 633 -84.03 12.29 64.31
C THR A 633 -82.86 12.96 64.99
N GLU A 634 -82.84 13.04 66.33
CA GLU A 634 -81.67 13.46 67.10
C GLU A 634 -80.53 12.43 66.95
N GLN A 635 -80.82 11.13 67.09
CA GLN A 635 -79.82 10.09 66.81
C GLN A 635 -79.38 10.12 65.34
N LYS A 636 -80.31 10.23 64.38
CA LYS A 636 -79.98 10.39 62.95
C LYS A 636 -79.19 11.67 62.67
N LEU A 637 -79.34 12.73 63.47
CA LEU A 637 -78.58 13.97 63.35
C LEU A 637 -77.16 13.77 63.87
N VAL A 638 -76.97 13.13 65.03
CA VAL A 638 -75.65 12.73 65.54
C VAL A 638 -74.94 11.83 64.52
N ASP A 639 -75.59 10.74 64.11
CA ASP A 639 -75.14 9.86 63.03
C ASP A 639 -74.82 10.64 61.73
N ALA A 640 -75.61 11.66 61.37
CA ALA A 640 -75.38 12.45 60.17
C ALA A 640 -74.19 13.40 60.32
N THR A 641 -73.97 13.97 61.50
CA THR A 641 -72.79 14.79 61.82
C THR A 641 -71.51 13.96 61.87
N GLU A 642 -71.54 12.75 62.44
CA GLU A 642 -70.42 11.81 62.40
C GLU A 642 -70.10 11.38 60.95
N ARG A 643 -71.12 11.04 60.15
CA ARG A 643 -70.95 10.77 58.71
C ARG A 643 -70.53 11.98 57.90
N LEU A 644 -70.75 13.21 58.37
CA LEU A 644 -70.25 14.43 57.74
C LEU A 644 -68.77 14.62 58.07
N LEU A 645 -68.39 14.51 59.34
CA LEU A 645 -67.00 14.56 59.79
C LEU A 645 -66.14 13.48 59.13
N GLU A 646 -66.64 12.24 59.03
CA GLU A 646 -65.98 11.18 58.27
C GLU A 646 -65.79 11.54 56.79
N ARG A 647 -66.79 12.19 56.16
CA ARG A 647 -66.69 12.63 54.76
C ARG A 647 -65.70 13.77 54.62
N GLU A 648 -65.69 14.74 55.52
CA GLU A 648 -64.72 15.84 55.55
C GLU A 648 -63.29 15.33 55.74
N GLN A 649 -63.08 14.35 56.63
CA GLN A 649 -61.80 13.65 56.78
C GLN A 649 -61.39 12.94 55.47
N LYS A 650 -62.28 12.15 54.88
CA LYS A 650 -62.05 11.46 53.60
C LYS A 650 -61.79 12.45 52.45
N THR A 651 -62.49 13.59 52.40
CA THR A 651 -62.25 14.66 51.42
C THR A 651 -60.91 15.33 51.65
N MET A 652 -60.53 15.62 52.90
CA MET A 652 -59.19 16.15 53.22
C MET A 652 -58.07 15.16 52.85
N GLU A 653 -58.25 13.86 53.09
CA GLU A 653 -57.33 12.81 52.65
C GLU A 653 -57.24 12.73 51.12
N GLN A 654 -58.37 12.82 50.42
CA GLN A 654 -58.42 12.88 48.95
C GLN A 654 -57.74 14.15 48.42
N THR A 655 -57.94 15.31 49.03
CA THR A 655 -57.24 16.55 48.65
C THR A 655 -55.74 16.44 48.88
N LYS A 656 -55.29 15.87 50.00
CA LYS A 656 -53.87 15.58 50.25
C LYS A 656 -53.30 14.67 49.17
N LEU A 657 -53.97 13.54 48.88
CA LEU A 657 -53.57 12.62 47.83
C LEU A 657 -53.52 13.29 46.44
N ILE A 658 -54.49 14.15 46.11
CA ILE A 658 -54.48 14.94 44.88
C ILE A 658 -53.26 15.87 44.85
N THR A 659 -52.94 16.58 45.93
CA THR A 659 -51.74 17.44 45.97
C THR A 659 -50.43 16.66 45.89
N GLU A 660 -50.36 15.46 46.49
CA GLU A 660 -49.22 14.56 46.36
C GLU A 660 -49.07 14.00 44.94
N LEU A 661 -50.19 13.72 44.26
CA LEU A 661 -50.19 13.27 42.87
C LEU A 661 -49.85 14.41 41.90
N SER A 662 -50.34 15.63 42.15
CA SER A 662 -49.97 16.83 41.39
C SER A 662 -48.49 17.14 41.52
N THR A 663 -47.95 17.19 42.74
CA THR A 663 -46.51 17.42 42.96
C THR A 663 -45.63 16.32 42.36
N LYS A 664 -46.07 15.05 42.38
CA LYS A 664 -45.40 13.95 41.65
C LYS A 664 -45.49 14.13 40.13
N ALA A 665 -46.60 14.62 39.60
CA ALA A 665 -46.75 14.92 38.18
C ALA A 665 -45.85 16.09 37.75
N ASP A 666 -45.75 17.15 38.55
CA ASP A 666 -44.85 18.29 38.32
C ASP A 666 -43.37 17.89 38.41
N GLN A 667 -43.01 17.03 39.38
CA GLN A 667 -41.68 16.44 39.48
C GLN A 667 -41.35 15.55 38.27
N SER A 668 -42.32 14.77 37.78
CA SER A 668 -42.16 13.98 36.55
C SER A 668 -42.00 14.87 35.31
N GLY A 669 -42.79 15.94 35.20
CA GLY A 669 -42.71 16.92 34.12
C GLY A 669 -41.37 17.67 34.09
N THR A 670 -40.89 18.13 35.25
CA THR A 670 -39.57 18.77 35.37
C THR A 670 -38.42 17.80 35.11
N GLN A 671 -38.52 16.53 35.52
CA GLN A 671 -37.56 15.49 35.12
C GLN A 671 -37.54 15.29 33.60
N MET A 672 -38.71 15.20 32.96
CA MET A 672 -38.82 15.04 31.50
C MET A 672 -38.23 16.24 30.75
N GLU A 673 -38.49 17.46 31.21
CA GLU A 673 -37.91 18.68 30.63
C GLU A 673 -36.38 18.72 30.81
N ASN A 674 -35.86 18.32 31.97
CA ASN A 674 -34.42 18.17 32.19
C ASN A 674 -33.78 17.12 31.26
N PHE A 675 -34.46 16.01 30.97
CA PHE A 675 -34.00 15.04 29.97
C PHE A 675 -34.04 15.63 28.55
N ARG A 676 -35.08 16.39 28.21
CA ARG A 676 -35.20 17.08 26.92
C ARG A 676 -34.08 18.09 26.70
N GLN A 677 -33.75 18.89 27.71
CA GLN A 677 -32.64 19.86 27.66
C GLN A 677 -31.27 19.18 27.53
N LYS A 678 -31.02 18.10 28.28
CA LYS A 678 -29.80 17.29 28.12
C LYS A 678 -29.69 16.68 26.73
N TRP A 679 -30.80 16.22 26.16
CA TRP A 679 -30.83 15.69 24.80
C TRP A 679 -30.55 16.77 23.76
N MET A 680 -31.15 17.96 23.88
CA MET A 680 -30.86 19.12 23.03
C MET A 680 -29.37 19.51 23.08
N SER A 681 -28.79 19.65 24.29
CA SER A 681 -27.38 19.98 24.47
C SER A 681 -26.45 18.92 23.83
N ALA A 682 -26.79 17.63 23.97
CA ALA A 682 -26.02 16.55 23.36
C ALA A 682 -26.17 16.49 21.83
N ASP A 683 -27.31 16.92 21.29
CA ASP A 683 -27.52 17.04 19.85
C ASP A 683 -26.76 18.24 19.26
N GLU A 684 -26.78 19.38 19.94
CA GLU A 684 -25.98 20.57 19.60
C GLU A 684 -24.47 20.28 19.64
N GLU A 685 -23.99 19.57 20.67
CA GLU A 685 -22.61 19.08 20.75
C GLU A 685 -22.26 18.12 19.61
N ASN A 686 -23.15 17.18 19.26
CA ASN A 686 -22.95 16.29 18.11
C ASN A 686 -22.87 17.06 16.78
N HIS A 687 -23.73 18.06 16.57
CA HIS A 687 -23.67 18.93 15.39
C HIS A 687 -22.36 19.74 15.34
N ALA A 688 -21.91 20.28 16.47
CA ALA A 688 -20.64 21.00 16.56
C ALA A 688 -19.42 20.09 16.33
N LEU A 689 -19.44 18.86 16.86
CA LEU A 689 -18.41 17.85 16.60
C LEU A 689 -18.38 17.42 15.14
N LYS A 690 -19.55 17.25 14.51
CA LYS A 690 -19.67 16.93 13.08
C LYS A 690 -19.12 18.04 12.19
N ALA A 691 -19.47 19.31 12.47
CA ALA A 691 -18.90 20.45 11.75
C ALA A 691 -17.37 20.56 11.91
N LYS A 692 -16.83 20.23 13.08
CA LYS A 692 -15.37 20.12 13.31
C LYS A 692 -14.75 18.98 12.50
N PHE A 693 -15.38 17.80 12.49
CA PHE A 693 -14.95 16.64 11.70
C PHE A 693 -14.91 16.99 10.20
N ASP A 694 -15.97 17.56 9.65
CA ASP A 694 -16.05 17.98 8.24
C ASP A 694 -14.98 19.03 7.90
N SER A 695 -14.62 19.90 8.85
CA SER A 695 -13.54 20.89 8.69
C SER A 695 -12.15 20.26 8.70
N VAL A 696 -11.90 19.29 9.58
CA VAL A 696 -10.65 18.51 9.59
C VAL A 696 -10.53 17.65 8.33
N GLN A 697 -11.63 17.02 7.89
CA GLN A 697 -11.65 16.22 6.66
C GLN A 697 -11.36 17.07 5.41
N ARG A 698 -11.93 18.29 5.31
CA ARG A 698 -11.58 19.23 4.23
C ARG A 698 -10.10 19.63 4.25
N ARG A 699 -9.52 19.92 5.43
CA ARG A 699 -8.09 20.21 5.57
C ARG A 699 -7.21 19.02 5.22
N LEU A 700 -7.63 17.80 5.56
CA LEU A 700 -6.91 16.58 5.19
C LEU A 700 -6.84 16.43 3.66
N LEU A 701 -7.99 16.51 2.97
CA LEU A 701 -8.07 16.45 1.51
C LEU A 701 -7.23 17.54 0.82
N GLU A 702 -7.19 18.75 1.39
CA GLU A 702 -6.34 19.84 0.89
C GLU A 702 -4.85 19.54 1.06
N CYS A 703 -4.43 18.98 2.21
CA CYS A 703 -3.05 18.54 2.44
C CYS A 703 -2.66 17.34 1.56
N GLU A 704 -3.58 16.40 1.32
CA GLU A 704 -3.38 15.26 0.43
C GLU A 704 -3.15 15.73 -1.01
N LYS A 705 -3.97 16.67 -1.50
CA LYS A 705 -3.79 17.33 -2.80
C LYS A 705 -2.46 18.08 -2.88
N GLN A 706 -2.11 18.89 -1.88
CA GLN A 706 -0.80 19.58 -1.85
C GLN A 706 0.37 18.59 -1.89
N ASN A 707 0.29 17.46 -1.19
CA ASN A 707 1.29 16.40 -1.25
C ASN A 707 1.35 15.69 -2.62
N GLU A 708 0.25 15.65 -3.37
CA GLU A 708 0.22 15.16 -4.75
C GLU A 708 0.84 16.16 -5.73
N ASP A 709 0.48 17.45 -5.62
CA ASP A 709 1.09 18.54 -6.37
C ASP A 709 2.61 18.61 -6.11
N PHE A 710 3.07 18.41 -4.87
CA PHE A 710 4.51 18.33 -4.57
C PHE A 710 5.18 17.10 -5.19
N ARG A 711 4.55 15.92 -5.18
CA ARG A 711 5.09 14.71 -5.84
C ARG A 711 5.21 14.91 -7.36
N LEU A 712 4.22 15.51 -8.00
CA LEU A 712 4.27 15.84 -9.44
C LEU A 712 5.36 16.86 -9.76
N ASN A 713 5.55 17.88 -8.91
CA ASN A 713 6.61 18.87 -9.07
C ASN A 713 8.02 18.30 -8.82
N LEU A 714 8.15 17.28 -7.95
CA LEU A 714 9.39 16.53 -7.77
C LEU A 714 9.71 15.70 -9.02
N SER A 715 8.76 14.91 -9.54
CA SER A 715 8.94 14.14 -10.79
C SER A 715 9.46 15.01 -11.94
N ARG A 716 8.83 16.17 -12.18
CA ARG A 716 9.26 17.13 -13.22
C ARG A 716 10.66 17.69 -12.98
N ARG A 717 11.08 17.83 -11.72
CA ARG A 717 12.45 18.26 -11.40
C ARG A 717 13.46 17.14 -11.58
N ASP A 718 13.11 15.92 -11.23
CA ASP A 718 13.96 14.74 -11.44
C ASP A 718 14.13 14.47 -12.95
N GLU A 719 13.07 14.62 -13.75
CA GLU A 719 13.09 14.61 -15.22
C GLU A 719 14.06 15.68 -15.76
N SER A 720 13.91 16.95 -15.34
CA SER A 720 14.78 18.05 -15.78
C SER A 720 16.26 17.89 -15.35
N VAL A 721 16.50 17.33 -14.15
CA VAL A 721 17.85 16.98 -13.68
C VAL A 721 18.44 15.85 -14.52
N HIS A 722 17.63 14.86 -14.91
CA HIS A 722 18.06 13.76 -15.78
C HIS A 722 18.43 14.26 -17.18
N GLU A 723 17.61 15.12 -17.79
CA GLU A 723 17.91 15.78 -19.08
C GLU A 723 19.22 16.58 -19.01
N MET A 724 19.42 17.38 -17.96
CA MET A 724 20.65 18.16 -17.75
C MET A 724 21.86 17.24 -17.55
N GLN A 725 21.71 16.13 -16.81
CA GLN A 725 22.77 15.14 -16.62
C GLN A 725 23.17 14.47 -17.94
N LEU A 726 22.20 14.11 -18.79
CA LEU A 726 22.46 13.55 -20.13
C LEU A 726 23.22 14.55 -21.01
N SER A 727 22.82 15.83 -21.02
CA SER A 727 23.52 16.88 -21.76
C SER A 727 24.96 17.09 -21.26
N ILE A 728 25.19 17.05 -19.94
CA ILE A 728 26.54 17.11 -19.35
C ILE A 728 27.38 15.91 -19.78
N GLU A 729 26.81 14.70 -19.88
CA GLU A 729 27.54 13.54 -20.38
C GLU A 729 27.85 13.62 -21.87
N GLU A 730 26.93 14.14 -22.69
CA GLU A 730 27.17 14.41 -24.11
C GLU A 730 28.32 15.39 -24.30
N GLN A 731 28.28 16.54 -23.62
CA GLN A 731 29.39 17.52 -23.60
C GLN A 731 30.71 16.92 -23.10
N LYS A 732 30.69 15.99 -22.14
CA LYS A 732 31.89 15.25 -21.70
C LYS A 732 32.43 14.31 -22.79
N ARG A 733 31.55 13.64 -23.54
CA ARG A 733 31.93 12.79 -24.68
C ARG A 733 32.52 13.63 -25.82
N GLU A 734 31.90 14.77 -26.13
CA GLU A 734 32.41 15.74 -27.11
C GLU A 734 33.79 16.28 -26.71
N ASN A 735 33.94 16.81 -25.49
CA ASN A 735 35.24 17.28 -24.98
C ASN A 735 36.30 16.17 -25.02
N SER A 736 35.95 14.93 -24.66
CA SER A 736 36.86 13.78 -24.76
C SER A 736 37.25 13.47 -26.21
N GLY A 737 36.34 13.69 -27.17
CA GLY A 737 36.62 13.59 -28.61
C GLY A 737 37.56 14.68 -29.10
N LEU A 738 37.31 15.94 -28.71
CA LEU A 738 38.13 17.09 -29.05
C LEU A 738 39.54 16.98 -28.47
N ILE A 739 39.69 16.50 -27.23
CA ILE A 739 40.99 16.23 -26.60
C ILE A 739 41.79 15.22 -27.46
N ARG A 740 41.19 14.09 -27.84
CA ARG A 740 41.87 13.10 -28.70
C ARG A 740 42.24 13.67 -30.08
N GLN A 741 41.38 14.50 -30.68
CA GLN A 741 41.68 15.17 -31.95
C GLN A 741 42.86 16.14 -31.82
N LEU A 742 42.93 16.89 -30.71
CA LEU A 742 44.05 17.77 -30.39
C LEU A 742 45.34 16.98 -30.17
N GLU A 743 45.30 15.91 -29.38
CA GLU A 743 46.44 15.01 -29.13
C GLU A 743 46.96 14.38 -30.43
N GLN A 744 46.06 13.91 -31.30
CA GLN A 744 46.41 13.36 -32.61
C GLN A 744 47.06 14.43 -33.51
N SER A 745 46.48 15.63 -33.58
CA SER A 745 47.04 16.76 -34.34
C SER A 745 48.43 17.17 -33.84
N ILE A 746 48.66 17.17 -32.52
CA ILE A 746 49.97 17.41 -31.90
C ILE A 746 50.95 16.27 -32.26
N ALA A 747 50.52 15.01 -32.23
CA ALA A 747 51.36 13.87 -32.59
C ALA A 747 51.77 13.90 -34.08
N ASP A 748 50.82 14.18 -34.98
CA ASP A 748 51.07 14.31 -36.42
C ASP A 748 51.99 15.52 -36.71
N SER A 749 51.79 16.65 -36.01
CA SER A 749 52.68 17.83 -36.12
C SER A 749 54.10 17.51 -35.66
N ARG A 750 54.28 16.84 -34.51
CA ARG A 750 55.60 16.39 -34.02
C ARG A 750 56.29 15.45 -34.99
N ARG A 751 55.54 14.50 -35.57
CA ARG A 751 56.06 13.57 -36.57
C ARG A 751 56.50 14.31 -37.85
N LEU A 752 55.71 15.27 -38.33
CA LEU A 752 56.09 16.10 -39.49
C LEU A 752 57.33 16.95 -39.21
N GLU A 753 57.48 17.49 -38.00
CA GLU A 753 58.70 18.18 -37.56
C GLU A 753 59.90 17.23 -37.50
N GLU A 754 59.74 16.00 -37.00
CA GLU A 754 60.78 14.97 -36.99
C GLU A 754 61.20 14.57 -38.40
N GLU A 755 60.26 14.24 -39.29
CA GLU A 755 60.56 13.95 -40.69
C GLU A 755 61.24 15.13 -41.39
N SER A 756 60.85 16.37 -41.08
CA SER A 756 61.48 17.59 -41.62
C SER A 756 62.91 17.76 -41.11
N ARG A 757 63.14 17.53 -39.81
CA ARG A 757 64.44 17.60 -39.14
C ARG A 757 65.40 16.53 -39.66
N GLU A 758 64.92 15.30 -39.86
CA GLU A 758 65.70 14.23 -40.51
C GLU A 758 66.06 14.57 -41.96
N LYS A 759 65.12 15.11 -42.74
CA LYS A 759 65.38 15.59 -44.11
C LYS A 759 66.40 16.74 -44.11
N ALA A 760 66.39 17.63 -43.11
CA ALA A 760 67.40 18.68 -42.95
C ALA A 760 68.79 18.10 -42.61
N LEU A 761 68.88 17.22 -41.61
CA LEU A 761 70.11 16.53 -41.22
C LEU A 761 70.68 15.66 -42.36
N ALA A 762 69.83 15.04 -43.18
CA ALA A 762 70.26 14.29 -44.37
C ALA A 762 70.85 15.21 -45.46
N ARG A 763 70.23 16.38 -45.71
CA ARG A 763 70.79 17.39 -46.62
C ARG A 763 72.12 17.93 -46.09
N GLU A 764 72.23 18.17 -44.78
CA GLU A 764 73.46 18.62 -44.13
C GLU A 764 74.58 17.58 -44.25
N ARG A 765 74.32 16.31 -43.94
CA ARG A 765 75.29 15.22 -44.13
C ARG A 765 75.74 15.11 -45.59
N ASN A 766 74.82 15.23 -46.54
CA ASN A 766 75.13 15.20 -47.97
C ASN A 766 75.97 16.40 -48.41
N SER A 767 75.70 17.61 -47.88
CA SER A 767 76.50 18.80 -48.19
C SER A 767 77.89 18.73 -47.54
N GLN A 768 78.01 18.24 -46.31
CA GLN A 768 79.28 17.96 -45.64
C GLN A 768 80.12 16.93 -46.40
N ALA A 769 79.53 15.81 -46.82
CA ALA A 769 80.19 14.82 -47.67
C ALA A 769 80.67 15.42 -49.00
N ARG A 770 79.84 16.26 -49.63
CA ARG A 770 80.22 16.96 -50.88
C ARG A 770 81.34 17.98 -50.67
N ILE A 771 81.39 18.66 -49.52
CA ILE A 771 82.50 19.55 -49.15
C ILE A 771 83.80 18.74 -49.03
N LEU A 772 83.79 17.62 -48.30
CA LEU A 772 84.96 16.74 -48.16
C LEU A 772 85.46 16.20 -49.51
N ASP A 773 84.56 15.81 -50.42
CA ASP A 773 84.90 15.43 -51.79
C ASP A 773 85.57 16.57 -52.57
N LEU A 774 85.03 17.80 -52.47
CA LEU A 774 85.57 18.97 -53.15
C LEU A 774 86.92 19.40 -52.56
N GLU A 775 87.12 19.28 -51.25
CA GLU A 775 88.41 19.48 -50.59
C GLU A 775 89.45 18.45 -51.07
N ALA A 776 89.06 17.18 -51.18
CA ALA A 776 89.91 16.12 -51.71
C ALA A 776 90.23 16.30 -53.21
N GLN A 777 89.29 16.81 -54.01
CA GLN A 777 89.54 17.19 -55.41
C GLN A 777 90.47 18.41 -55.50
N GLN A 778 90.25 19.43 -54.67
CA GLN A 778 91.12 20.61 -54.63
C GLN A 778 92.55 20.24 -54.21
N SER A 779 92.72 19.32 -53.27
CA SER A 779 94.03 18.79 -52.85
C SER A 779 94.74 18.05 -54.00
N ARG A 780 94.01 17.21 -54.76
CA ARG A 780 94.53 16.54 -55.97
C ARG A 780 94.92 17.55 -57.05
N ALA A 781 94.03 18.47 -57.41
CA ALA A 781 94.30 19.50 -58.42
C ALA A 781 95.47 20.43 -58.03
N LYS A 782 95.62 20.79 -56.75
CA LYS A 782 96.80 21.52 -56.24
C LYS A 782 98.09 20.72 -56.46
N SER A 783 98.06 19.41 -56.22
CA SER A 783 99.21 18.51 -56.40
C SER A 783 99.58 18.36 -57.89
N GLU A 784 98.59 18.14 -58.76
CA GLU A 784 98.76 18.09 -60.22
C GLU A 784 99.27 19.42 -60.78
N LEU A 785 98.78 20.56 -60.28
CA LEU A 785 99.25 21.89 -60.69
C LEU A 785 100.72 22.12 -60.30
N VAL A 786 101.15 21.68 -59.11
CA VAL A 786 102.57 21.71 -58.70
C VAL A 786 103.42 20.78 -59.59
N GLN A 787 102.92 19.60 -59.94
CA GLN A 787 103.61 18.68 -60.85
C GLN A 787 103.73 19.27 -62.28
N ASN A 788 102.66 19.83 -62.82
CA ASN A 788 102.65 20.49 -64.13
C ASN A 788 103.56 21.73 -64.17
N ARG A 789 103.63 22.51 -63.09
CA ARG A 789 104.60 23.62 -62.98
C ARG A 789 106.04 23.11 -63.05
N ARG A 790 106.39 22.06 -62.32
CA ARG A 790 107.73 21.43 -62.39
C ARG A 790 108.04 20.93 -63.81
N GLN A 791 107.10 20.22 -64.44
CA GLN A 791 107.26 19.74 -65.82
C GLN A 791 107.41 20.88 -66.83
N LYS A 792 106.64 21.98 -66.67
CA LYS A 792 106.78 23.20 -67.49
C LYS A 792 108.17 23.81 -67.31
N GLU A 793 108.64 24.00 -66.09
CA GLU A 793 109.98 24.52 -65.82
C GLU A 793 111.08 23.62 -66.41
N ASP A 794 110.94 22.30 -66.34
CA ASP A 794 111.88 21.36 -66.94
C ASP A 794 111.87 21.42 -68.48
N LEU A 795 110.70 21.63 -69.10
CA LEU A 795 110.57 21.87 -70.54
C LEU A 795 111.11 23.23 -70.96
N GLU A 796 110.88 24.29 -70.18
CA GLU A 796 111.43 25.63 -70.43
C GLU A 796 112.96 25.62 -70.31
N ARG A 797 113.53 24.90 -69.34
CA ARG A 797 114.98 24.67 -69.26
C ARG A 797 115.52 23.96 -70.53
N LYS A 798 114.82 22.94 -71.03
CA LYS A 798 115.17 22.23 -72.28
C LYS A 798 115.05 23.11 -73.53
N PHE A 799 113.94 23.83 -73.70
CA PHE A 799 113.74 24.74 -74.83
C PHE A 799 114.74 25.89 -74.81
N ASN A 800 115.01 26.48 -73.64
CA ASN A 800 116.04 27.52 -73.52
C ASN A 800 117.41 26.97 -73.92
N SER A 801 117.77 25.76 -73.51
CA SER A 801 119.00 25.09 -73.97
C SER A 801 119.04 24.96 -75.50
N GLN A 802 117.96 24.48 -76.13
CA GLN A 802 117.87 24.36 -77.59
C GLN A 802 117.91 25.72 -78.32
N VAL A 803 117.33 26.77 -77.74
CA VAL A 803 117.38 28.13 -78.27
C VAL A 803 118.79 28.69 -78.17
N TYR A 804 119.52 28.44 -77.09
CA TYR A 804 120.94 28.78 -76.98
C TYR A 804 121.77 28.03 -78.04
N ASP A 805 121.57 26.71 -78.20
CA ASP A 805 122.26 25.90 -79.22
C ASP A 805 121.97 26.39 -80.66
N LEU A 806 120.72 26.72 -80.96
CA LEU A 806 120.32 27.25 -82.27
C LEU A 806 120.83 28.67 -82.50
N LYS A 807 120.85 29.52 -81.47
CA LYS A 807 121.42 30.85 -81.54
C LYS A 807 122.91 30.80 -81.85
N ASP A 808 123.66 29.93 -81.16
CA ASP A 808 125.09 29.73 -81.40
C ASP A 808 125.36 29.24 -82.83
N ARG A 809 124.60 28.25 -83.31
CA ARG A 809 124.67 27.80 -84.73
C ARG A 809 124.30 28.90 -85.74
N LEU A 810 123.31 29.74 -85.42
CA LEU A 810 122.91 30.85 -86.29
C LEU A 810 123.98 31.95 -86.29
N GLU A 811 124.63 32.21 -85.17
CA GLU A 811 125.73 33.17 -85.04
C GLU A 811 126.98 32.69 -85.81
N GLN A 812 127.28 31.39 -85.77
CA GLN A 812 128.26 30.72 -86.63
C GLN A 812 127.89 30.81 -88.14
N SER A 813 126.61 30.64 -88.48
CA SER A 813 126.11 30.80 -89.86
C SER A 813 126.18 32.25 -90.35
N HIS A 814 125.86 33.22 -89.50
CA HIS A 814 125.99 34.64 -89.84
C HIS A 814 127.45 35.10 -89.93
N SER A 815 128.37 34.54 -89.15
CA SER A 815 129.81 34.85 -89.27
C SER A 815 130.39 34.34 -90.59
N THR A 816 130.03 33.12 -91.00
CA THR A 816 130.41 32.55 -92.30
C THR A 816 129.74 33.28 -93.48
N ASN A 817 128.46 33.64 -93.37
CA ASN A 817 127.75 34.39 -94.41
C ASN A 817 128.27 35.83 -94.57
N ARG A 818 128.59 36.55 -93.48
CA ARG A 818 129.31 37.85 -93.58
C ARG A 818 130.67 37.70 -94.26
N SER A 819 131.40 36.62 -93.96
CA SER A 819 132.69 36.34 -94.61
C SER A 819 132.52 36.13 -96.13
N MET A 820 131.48 35.43 -96.56
CA MET A 820 131.13 35.30 -97.98
C MET A 820 130.67 36.63 -98.61
N GLN A 821 129.86 37.44 -97.93
CA GLN A 821 129.41 38.74 -98.44
C GLN A 821 130.57 39.72 -98.65
N ASN A 822 131.56 39.72 -97.75
CA ASN A 822 132.79 40.48 -97.90
C ASN A 822 133.57 40.04 -99.17
N TYR A 823 133.67 38.72 -99.40
CA TYR A 823 134.31 38.16 -100.59
C TYR A 823 133.57 38.49 -101.90
N VAL A 824 132.23 38.41 -101.91
CA VAL A 824 131.40 38.78 -103.08
C VAL A 824 131.49 40.28 -103.39
N SER A 825 131.55 41.13 -102.36
CA SER A 825 131.68 42.58 -102.53
C SER A 825 133.05 42.97 -103.12
N PHE A 826 134.11 42.28 -102.68
CA PHE A 826 135.45 42.40 -103.26
C PHE A 826 135.44 42.06 -104.77
N LEU A 827 134.83 40.95 -105.17
CA LEU A 827 134.71 40.57 -106.58
C LEU A 827 133.89 41.57 -107.41
N LYS A 828 132.75 42.07 -106.90
CA LYS A 828 131.90 43.02 -107.64
C LYS A 828 132.63 44.32 -107.97
N ASN A 829 133.37 44.88 -107.02
CA ASN A 829 134.16 46.09 -107.25
C ASN A 829 135.30 45.87 -108.26
N SER A 830 135.90 44.66 -108.30
CA SER A 830 136.95 44.33 -109.27
C SER A 830 136.45 44.25 -110.71
N TYR A 831 135.25 43.72 -110.95
CA TYR A 831 134.70 43.59 -112.32
C TYR A 831 134.05 44.87 -112.86
N ALA A 832 133.45 45.71 -112.00
CA ALA A 832 132.74 46.92 -112.43
C ALA A 832 133.65 47.96 -113.10
N ASN A 833 134.95 47.97 -112.81
CA ASN A 833 135.91 48.93 -113.36
C ASN A 833 136.45 48.58 -114.77
N VAL A 834 136.13 47.40 -115.34
CA VAL A 834 136.85 46.88 -116.53
C VAL A 834 136.04 46.96 -117.84
N PHE A 835 134.70 47.04 -117.81
CA PHE A 835 133.86 46.79 -119.01
C PHE A 835 132.63 47.72 -119.18
N GLY A 836 132.68 48.97 -118.72
CA GLY A 836 131.52 49.88 -118.80
C GLY A 836 131.64 51.02 -119.81
N ASP A 837 130.98 50.92 -120.97
CA ASP A 837 130.29 52.06 -121.60
C ASP A 837 129.30 51.65 -122.72
N THR A 838 127.99 51.65 -122.41
CA THR A 838 126.83 51.95 -123.29
C THR A 838 125.51 51.68 -122.54
N SER A 839 124.59 52.65 -122.57
CA SER A 839 123.10 52.55 -122.45
C SER A 839 122.45 51.61 -121.41
N GLY A 840 121.47 51.99 -120.57
CA GLY A 840 120.77 53.27 -120.37
C GLY A 840 119.26 53.10 -120.10
N MET A 841 118.80 53.45 -118.88
CA MET A 841 117.39 53.79 -118.50
C MET A 841 116.31 52.66 -118.60
N ALA A 842 115.20 52.61 -117.84
CA ALA A 842 114.67 53.37 -116.68
C ALA A 842 113.55 52.60 -115.92
N THR A 843 113.33 52.94 -114.63
CA THR A 843 112.06 53.00 -113.82
C THR A 843 110.96 51.92 -113.86
N SER A 844 110.43 51.52 -112.67
CA SER A 844 109.02 51.83 -112.23
C SER A 844 108.70 51.42 -110.76
N PRO A 845 107.76 52.08 -110.01
CA PRO A 845 107.41 51.78 -108.59
C PRO A 845 105.89 51.54 -108.28
N TYR A 846 105.51 51.54 -106.97
CA TYR A 846 104.17 51.40 -106.29
C TYR A 846 103.70 49.95 -105.94
N GLN A 847 103.33 49.51 -104.70
CA GLN A 847 102.47 49.98 -103.56
C GLN A 847 100.98 49.49 -103.62
N PRO A 848 100.14 49.48 -102.53
CA PRO A 848 100.36 49.31 -101.06
C PRO A 848 99.21 48.57 -100.26
N ARG A 849 99.27 48.63 -98.89
CA ARG A 849 98.16 48.47 -97.86
C ARG A 849 97.57 47.06 -97.62
N SER A 850 96.90 46.73 -96.50
CA SER A 850 96.91 47.18 -95.07
C SER A 850 95.97 46.24 -94.27
N SER A 851 96.25 45.88 -93.01
CA SER A 851 95.56 46.44 -91.82
C SER A 851 96.19 45.93 -90.52
N ALA A 852 95.91 46.58 -89.38
CA ALA A 852 96.42 46.21 -88.05
C ALA A 852 95.31 46.25 -87.01
N HIS A 853 95.42 45.46 -85.94
CA HIS A 853 95.32 45.93 -84.55
C HIS A 853 95.61 44.81 -83.54
N THR A 854 96.25 45.21 -82.42
CA THR A 854 96.52 44.49 -81.15
C THR A 854 97.21 43.12 -81.21
#